data_AF-A0A496TQB0-F1
#
_entry.id   AF-A0A496TQB0-F1
#
_cell.length_a   1.000
_cell.length_b   1.000
_cell.length_c   1.000
_cell.angle_alpha   90.00
_cell.angle_beta   90.00
_cell.angle_gamma   90.00
#
_symmetry.space_group_name_H-M   'P 1'
#
loop_
_entity.id
_entity.type
_entity.pdbx_description
1 polymer ?
#
loop_
_entity_poly.entity_id
_entity_poly.type
_entity_poly.pdbx_seq_one_letter_code
_entity_poly.pdbx_strand_id
1 'polypeptide(L)'
;MTLHFVPHDIEKLSLKKTINFTDNLDNRDDKSGVSQLSCSNGIIKPTEKQIMELSNKLPEKSMLSLSELQLINHIYQAISTKIEMQDVIKAAVETTTAAFDDAPYSLLYLVNQRKNLLELAYCKGYPEHFCNPIRTIKLEQGFNGLTTQREDIVIIPDVYADKHLHPAISHDVLRELKLQMFVGIPLFGKDQVVGVMSLAFCEQRKISESEKTLLKSVGHQIGLAIHRAQILERERKRRRQLELINEVSKSWSTVSEFDELIQLTLELIIEKLGYWEIGIFILDENGKEVVLRGVAGGTKGILPIGHRQSIKEGIIGWVVRNGQMCYVRDVSQEPRYKAYEGLSAQSELCVPLRCNNKIIGVINMESTELDAFDDVDIKTIQILADQLSIYLENSHRLEQEKKRTHQLEMVNRIALSISSTLDTKTLLTEISQVIRTNFGDHFVSIYLYDSTKNILIKSAESGDKESNSPLGTSWSLGQGLLGLAAVQKRSICTNDVSKEPHFVPVDNPETRAELCVPILLRGNLLGVINIEASCTNAFDDFDLMAINIISEQLAQALNNTHLYNQIKDEKEKLNLILTDIVEGVALVSPDYQLQYANQKMLQMFPQLAVGKKCLEQFSFLPQLFEQLNAEGDTDSKKSPSVTLEFRADE
;
A
#
# COMPACT_ATOMS: atom_id res chain seq x y z
N MET A 1 0.51 34.22 -49.97
CA MET A 1 1.89 33.74 -49.80
C MET A 1 1.96 32.38 -50.45
N THR A 2 2.67 32.33 -51.56
CA THR A 2 2.96 31.17 -52.41
C THR A 2 4.16 30.43 -51.82
N LEU A 3 4.14 29.09 -51.76
CA LEU A 3 5.10 28.23 -52.48
C LEU A 3 4.83 26.73 -52.23
N HIS A 4 5.03 25.97 -53.30
CA HIS A 4 4.68 24.56 -53.52
C HIS A 4 5.94 23.69 -53.80
N PHE A 5 5.68 22.37 -53.79
CA PHE A 5 6.27 21.25 -54.57
C PHE A 5 7.36 20.33 -53.94
N VAL A 6 6.91 19.13 -53.51
CA VAL A 6 7.05 17.78 -54.14
C VAL A 6 8.46 17.14 -54.29
N PRO A 7 8.56 15.79 -54.22
CA PRO A 7 9.63 15.04 -53.57
C PRO A 7 10.58 14.30 -54.54
N HIS A 8 11.66 13.72 -54.00
CA HIS A 8 12.25 12.52 -54.60
C HIS A 8 13.07 11.68 -53.61
N ASP A 9 13.12 10.39 -53.93
CA ASP A 9 13.72 9.24 -53.25
C ASP A 9 15.21 9.40 -52.83
N ILE A 10 15.69 8.50 -51.97
CA ILE A 10 16.78 7.55 -52.30
C ILE A 10 17.08 6.58 -51.13
N GLU A 11 17.26 5.34 -51.55
CA GLU A 11 17.70 4.14 -50.83
C GLU A 11 19.05 4.25 -50.07
N LYS A 12 19.22 3.30 -49.15
CA LYS A 12 20.46 2.56 -48.79
C LYS A 12 21.76 3.37 -48.73
N LEU A 13 22.37 3.43 -47.54
CA LEU A 13 23.83 3.39 -47.45
C LEU A 13 24.33 2.71 -46.17
N SER A 14 25.18 1.72 -46.45
CA SER A 14 26.01 0.90 -45.60
C SER A 14 26.95 1.73 -44.71
N LEU A 15 26.98 1.38 -43.43
CA LEU A 15 27.99 1.81 -42.47
C LEU A 15 29.36 1.19 -42.81
N LYS A 16 30.23 2.00 -43.41
CA LYS A 16 31.70 1.85 -43.39
C LYS A 16 32.32 3.24 -43.24
N LYS A 17 32.94 3.49 -42.07
CA LYS A 17 34.05 4.43 -41.81
C LYS A 17 34.36 4.29 -40.32
N THR A 18 35.40 3.54 -39.94
CA THR A 18 36.83 3.93 -39.94
C THR A 18 37.05 5.21 -39.14
N ILE A 19 37.44 5.01 -37.87
CA ILE A 19 37.87 6.06 -36.94
C ILE A 19 39.30 6.44 -37.31
N ASN A 20 39.51 7.70 -37.68
CA ASN A 20 40.83 8.30 -37.81
C ASN A 20 41.32 8.76 -36.43
N PHE A 21 42.45 8.21 -35.99
CA PHE A 21 43.27 8.75 -34.92
C PHE A 21 44.39 9.59 -35.54
N THR A 22 44.36 10.91 -35.35
CA THR A 22 45.54 11.77 -35.35
C THR A 22 45.20 13.02 -34.57
N ASP A 23 45.81 13.20 -33.40
CA ASP A 23 46.32 14.49 -32.94
C ASP A 23 47.29 14.28 -31.76
N ASN A 24 48.31 15.14 -31.76
CA ASN A 24 49.43 15.27 -30.83
C ASN A 24 50.62 14.33 -31.05
N LEU A 25 51.56 14.76 -31.90
CA LEU A 25 52.95 14.97 -31.46
C LEU A 25 53.56 16.14 -32.26
N ASP A 26 53.83 17.20 -31.51
CA ASP A 26 54.52 18.41 -31.93
C ASP A 26 56.00 18.16 -32.24
N ASN A 27 56.46 18.79 -33.32
CA ASN A 27 57.77 19.44 -33.50
C ASN A 27 59.06 18.62 -33.28
N ARG A 28 59.81 18.37 -34.36
CA ARG A 28 60.86 19.28 -34.88
C ARG A 28 61.58 18.69 -36.09
N ASP A 29 61.59 19.51 -37.15
CA ASP A 29 62.56 19.66 -38.23
C ASP A 29 63.73 18.67 -38.32
N ASP A 30 63.81 17.95 -39.45
CA ASP A 30 65.01 18.10 -40.29
C ASP A 30 64.71 17.87 -41.79
N LYS A 31 65.32 18.72 -42.60
CA LYS A 31 65.12 18.85 -44.05
C LYS A 31 66.05 17.89 -44.81
N SER A 32 65.53 17.10 -45.75
CA SER A 32 66.13 16.96 -47.10
C SER A 32 65.32 16.05 -48.04
N GLY A 33 64.87 16.63 -49.16
CA GLY A 33 64.79 15.92 -50.45
C GLY A 33 63.57 15.04 -50.73
N VAL A 34 62.42 15.65 -51.05
CA VAL A 34 61.35 14.97 -51.81
C VAL A 34 61.31 15.56 -53.22
N SER A 35 62.03 14.93 -54.14
CA SER A 35 61.77 15.05 -55.57
C SER A 35 60.68 14.05 -55.97
N GLN A 36 59.66 14.59 -56.64
CA GLN A 36 58.54 13.90 -57.29
C GLN A 36 58.97 12.59 -57.98
N LEU A 37 58.25 11.50 -57.71
CA LEU A 37 58.02 10.44 -58.69
C LEU A 37 56.58 9.96 -58.56
N SER A 38 55.87 10.17 -59.67
CA SER A 38 54.48 9.87 -59.98
C SER A 38 54.11 8.39 -59.78
N CYS A 39 52.90 8.16 -59.27
CA CYS A 39 52.22 6.87 -59.27
C CYS A 39 52.12 6.29 -60.69
N SER A 40 52.78 5.15 -60.90
CA SER A 40 52.38 4.16 -61.89
C SER A 40 51.81 2.94 -61.15
N ASN A 41 50.63 2.50 -61.59
CA ASN A 41 49.92 1.34 -61.07
C ASN A 41 50.80 0.08 -61.11
N GLY A 42 51.22 -0.39 -59.94
CA GLY A 42 51.91 -1.66 -59.76
C GLY A 42 52.06 -1.96 -58.28
N ILE A 43 51.26 -2.88 -57.76
CA ILE A 43 51.45 -3.43 -56.41
C ILE A 43 52.74 -4.26 -56.45
N ILE A 44 53.86 -3.67 -56.03
CA ILE A 44 55.06 -4.42 -55.71
C ILE A 44 54.80 -5.08 -54.35
N LYS A 45 54.46 -6.38 -54.35
CA LYS A 45 54.52 -7.19 -53.14
C LYS A 45 56.00 -7.24 -52.71
N PRO A 46 56.35 -6.89 -51.46
CA PRO A 46 57.72 -7.06 -51.00
C PRO A 46 58.07 -8.55 -51.11
N THR A 47 59.26 -8.84 -51.62
CA THR A 47 59.78 -10.22 -51.67
C THR A 47 60.04 -10.72 -50.25
N GLU A 48 59.96 -12.03 -50.00
CA GLU A 48 60.24 -12.64 -48.67
C GLU A 48 61.52 -12.09 -48.03
N LYS A 49 62.53 -11.81 -48.85
CA LYS A 49 63.82 -11.22 -48.42
C LYS A 49 63.70 -9.81 -47.85
N GLN A 50 62.81 -8.97 -48.39
CA GLN A 50 62.55 -7.61 -47.91
C GLN A 50 61.68 -7.60 -46.63
N ILE A 51 60.77 -8.57 -46.49
CA ILE A 51 60.01 -8.78 -45.24
C ILE A 51 60.96 -9.26 -44.12
N MET A 52 61.92 -10.12 -44.45
CA MET A 52 62.93 -10.64 -43.52
C MET A 52 63.96 -9.56 -43.11
N GLU A 53 64.34 -8.66 -44.01
CA GLU A 53 65.21 -7.51 -43.68
C GLU A 53 64.51 -6.44 -42.82
N LEU A 54 63.18 -6.29 -42.95
CA LEU A 54 62.38 -5.42 -42.09
C LEU A 54 62.10 -6.03 -40.71
N SER A 55 61.92 -7.37 -40.61
CA SER A 55 61.80 -8.03 -39.30
C SER A 55 63.10 -7.97 -38.49
N ASN A 56 64.26 -7.99 -39.16
CA ASN A 56 65.58 -7.92 -38.53
C ASN A 56 66.00 -6.50 -38.06
N LYS A 57 65.17 -5.48 -38.31
CA LYS A 57 65.43 -4.09 -37.87
C LYS A 57 64.49 -3.58 -36.77
N LEU A 58 63.54 -4.40 -36.33
CA LEU A 58 62.71 -4.10 -35.16
C LEU A 58 63.44 -4.55 -33.89
N PRO A 59 63.45 -3.75 -32.81
CA PRO A 59 64.08 -4.18 -31.57
C PRO A 59 63.39 -5.44 -31.03
N GLU A 60 64.13 -6.54 -30.89
CA GLU A 60 63.71 -7.85 -30.35
C GLU A 60 63.09 -7.82 -28.94
N LYS A 61 63.02 -6.65 -28.30
CA LYS A 61 62.35 -6.50 -27.01
C LYS A 61 60.88 -6.19 -27.25
N SER A 62 60.02 -7.14 -26.89
CA SER A 62 58.54 -7.04 -26.72
C SER A 62 57.65 -7.59 -27.85
N MET A 63 58.04 -8.64 -28.57
CA MET A 63 57.10 -9.37 -29.43
C MET A 63 56.78 -10.73 -28.81
N LEU A 64 55.51 -10.96 -28.44
CA LEU A 64 55.03 -12.27 -28.02
C LEU A 64 55.22 -13.27 -29.17
N SER A 65 55.74 -14.45 -28.85
CA SER A 65 55.89 -15.56 -29.79
C SER A 65 54.53 -16.05 -30.28
N LEU A 66 54.52 -16.78 -31.41
CA LEU A 66 53.29 -17.30 -32.01
C LEU A 66 52.51 -18.22 -31.06
N SER A 67 53.21 -19.02 -30.24
CA SER A 67 52.59 -19.88 -29.23
C SER A 67 51.98 -19.08 -28.07
N GLU A 68 52.63 -18.00 -27.63
CA GLU A 68 52.10 -17.09 -26.59
C GLU A 68 50.81 -16.40 -27.07
N LEU A 69 50.75 -15.98 -28.33
CA LEU A 69 49.53 -15.42 -28.93
C LEU A 69 48.41 -16.46 -29.09
N GLN A 70 48.75 -17.70 -29.43
CA GLN A 70 47.79 -18.80 -29.50
C GLN A 70 47.16 -19.07 -28.12
N LEU A 71 47.94 -19.04 -27.04
CA LEU A 71 47.44 -19.21 -25.68
C LEU A 71 46.46 -18.11 -25.29
N ILE A 72 46.84 -16.84 -25.48
CA ILE A 72 45.96 -15.70 -25.18
C ILE A 72 44.64 -15.82 -25.95
N ASN A 73 44.71 -16.14 -27.24
CA ASN A 73 43.52 -16.30 -28.07
C ASN A 73 42.67 -17.50 -27.64
N HIS A 74 43.28 -18.61 -27.26
CA HIS A 74 42.57 -19.79 -26.77
C HIS A 74 41.82 -19.50 -25.47
N ILE A 75 42.47 -18.82 -24.52
CA ILE A 75 41.84 -18.35 -23.27
C ILE A 75 40.71 -17.38 -23.57
N TYR A 76 40.93 -16.40 -24.45
CA TYR A 76 39.89 -15.45 -24.86
C TYR A 76 38.66 -16.16 -25.45
N GLN A 77 38.85 -17.14 -26.33
CA GLN A 77 37.73 -17.91 -26.89
C GLN A 77 37.01 -18.75 -25.81
N ALA A 78 37.76 -19.37 -24.91
CA ALA A 78 37.19 -20.17 -23.83
C ALA A 78 36.30 -19.34 -22.88
N ILE A 79 36.71 -18.12 -22.53
CA ILE A 79 35.99 -17.25 -21.60
C ILE A 79 34.92 -16.39 -22.27
N SER A 80 35.14 -15.92 -23.51
CA SER A 80 34.22 -14.99 -24.19
C SER A 80 32.87 -15.59 -24.57
N THR A 81 32.80 -16.92 -24.67
CA THR A 81 31.54 -17.65 -24.93
C THR A 81 30.69 -17.86 -23.68
N LYS A 82 31.22 -17.55 -22.48
CA LYS A 82 30.53 -17.77 -21.21
C LYS A 82 29.82 -16.50 -20.75
N ILE A 83 28.63 -16.69 -20.19
CA ILE A 83 27.81 -15.60 -19.65
C ILE A 83 27.84 -15.61 -18.11
N GLU A 84 27.75 -16.80 -17.51
CA GLU A 84 27.75 -16.96 -16.06
C GLU A 84 29.17 -16.87 -15.48
N MET A 85 29.32 -16.14 -14.37
CA MET A 85 30.63 -15.84 -13.79
C MET A 85 31.39 -17.11 -13.39
N GLN A 86 30.71 -18.12 -12.83
CA GLN A 86 31.35 -19.39 -12.48
C GLN A 86 31.91 -20.13 -13.69
N ASP A 87 31.20 -20.10 -14.83
CA ASP A 87 31.68 -20.74 -16.06
C ASP A 87 32.89 -19.99 -16.65
N VAL A 88 32.88 -18.65 -16.58
CA VAL A 88 34.04 -17.82 -16.97
C VAL A 88 35.25 -18.19 -16.14
N ILE A 89 35.10 -18.24 -14.81
CA ILE A 89 36.18 -18.55 -13.86
C ILE A 89 36.70 -19.97 -14.09
N LYS A 90 35.81 -20.95 -14.20
CA LYS A 90 36.19 -22.35 -14.44
C LYS A 90 36.95 -22.49 -15.75
N ALA A 91 36.43 -21.94 -16.85
CA ALA A 91 37.09 -21.99 -18.15
C ALA A 91 38.46 -21.29 -18.11
N ALA A 92 38.56 -20.12 -17.48
CA ALA A 92 39.81 -19.39 -17.32
C ALA A 92 40.87 -20.22 -16.60
N VAL A 93 40.51 -20.84 -15.47
CA VAL A 93 41.43 -21.66 -14.68
C VAL A 93 41.82 -22.92 -15.44
N GLU A 94 40.86 -23.65 -16.00
CA GLU A 94 41.13 -24.92 -16.69
C GLU A 94 41.98 -24.72 -17.95
N THR A 95 41.66 -23.72 -18.77
CA THR A 95 42.41 -23.44 -20.00
C THR A 95 43.82 -22.93 -19.70
N THR A 96 43.99 -22.06 -18.69
CA THR A 96 45.32 -21.56 -18.32
C THR A 96 46.16 -22.67 -17.71
N THR A 97 45.60 -23.49 -16.80
CA THR A 97 46.33 -24.61 -16.18
C THR A 97 46.78 -25.63 -17.23
N ALA A 98 45.92 -25.96 -18.19
CA ALA A 98 46.24 -26.91 -19.25
C ALA A 98 47.32 -26.43 -20.23
N ALA A 99 47.69 -25.15 -20.20
CA ALA A 99 48.77 -24.60 -21.01
C ALA A 99 50.16 -24.77 -20.39
N PHE A 100 50.22 -25.18 -19.13
CA PHE A 100 51.46 -25.37 -18.36
C PHE A 100 51.51 -26.79 -17.80
N ASP A 101 52.17 -27.70 -18.51
CA ASP A 101 52.29 -29.12 -18.11
C ASP A 101 52.97 -29.31 -16.75
N ASP A 102 53.81 -28.35 -16.36
CA ASP A 102 54.57 -28.31 -15.11
C ASP A 102 53.83 -27.61 -13.95
N ALA A 103 52.63 -27.07 -14.21
CA ALA A 103 51.75 -26.43 -13.21
C ALA A 103 50.42 -27.19 -13.05
N PRO A 104 50.41 -28.38 -12.42
CA PRO A 104 49.20 -29.21 -12.32
C PRO A 104 48.10 -28.63 -11.42
N TYR A 105 48.39 -27.57 -10.66
CA TYR A 105 47.48 -27.02 -9.66
C TYR A 105 47.29 -25.50 -9.83
N SER A 106 46.03 -25.06 -9.70
CA SER A 106 45.68 -23.65 -9.82
C SER A 106 44.55 -23.23 -8.88
N LEU A 107 44.60 -21.98 -8.42
CA LEU A 107 43.55 -21.34 -7.64
C LEU A 107 43.14 -20.03 -8.30
N LEU A 108 41.87 -19.64 -8.18
CA LEU A 108 41.43 -18.29 -8.51
C LEU A 108 40.63 -17.71 -7.35
N TYR A 109 41.10 -16.57 -6.85
CA TYR A 109 40.46 -15.78 -5.83
C TYR A 109 39.79 -14.54 -6.44
N LEU A 110 38.62 -14.17 -5.94
CA LEU A 110 37.98 -12.89 -6.22
C LEU A 110 38.21 -11.93 -5.04
N VAL A 111 38.40 -10.65 -5.37
CA VAL A 111 38.54 -9.59 -4.36
C VAL A 111 37.17 -9.17 -3.85
N ASN A 112 36.91 -9.38 -2.56
CA ASN A 112 35.77 -8.81 -1.85
C ASN A 112 36.22 -7.57 -1.07
N GLN A 113 36.13 -6.39 -1.71
CA GLN A 113 36.53 -5.12 -1.11
C GLN A 113 35.72 -4.78 0.15
N ARG A 114 34.43 -5.15 0.20
CA ARG A 114 33.55 -4.84 1.35
C ARG A 114 33.98 -5.59 2.60
N LYS A 115 34.34 -6.87 2.47
CA LYS A 115 34.79 -7.71 3.60
C LYS A 115 36.30 -7.60 3.85
N ASN A 116 37.06 -6.93 2.97
CA ASN A 116 38.52 -6.89 2.96
C ASN A 116 39.15 -8.30 2.85
N LEU A 117 38.55 -9.16 2.02
CA LEU A 117 38.93 -10.57 1.86
C LEU A 117 39.16 -10.93 0.39
N LEU A 118 39.94 -11.98 0.17
CA LEU A 118 39.97 -12.78 -1.05
C LEU A 118 39.14 -14.05 -0.81
N GLU A 119 38.19 -14.31 -1.70
CA GLU A 119 37.30 -15.47 -1.65
C GLU A 119 37.67 -16.45 -2.76
N LEU A 120 37.97 -17.70 -2.40
CA LEU A 120 38.34 -18.74 -3.36
C LEU A 120 37.13 -19.07 -4.23
N ALA A 121 37.20 -18.71 -5.51
CA ALA A 121 36.10 -18.92 -6.45
C ALA A 121 36.21 -20.26 -7.19
N TYR A 122 37.43 -20.72 -7.46
CA TYR A 122 37.65 -22.04 -8.08
C TYR A 122 39.05 -22.58 -7.78
N CYS A 123 39.16 -23.90 -7.67
CA CYS A 123 40.42 -24.61 -7.51
C CYS A 123 40.49 -25.78 -8.50
N LYS A 124 41.67 -25.99 -9.10
CA LYS A 124 41.96 -27.11 -9.98
C LYS A 124 43.11 -27.95 -9.39
N GLY A 125 42.93 -29.26 -9.37
CA GLY A 125 43.93 -30.24 -8.93
C GLY A 125 44.03 -30.42 -7.41
N TYR A 126 43.67 -29.41 -6.61
CA TYR A 126 43.83 -29.47 -5.15
C TYR A 126 42.79 -30.36 -4.45
N PRO A 127 43.17 -31.11 -3.41
CA PRO A 127 42.24 -31.82 -2.55
C PRO A 127 41.47 -30.84 -1.64
N GLU A 128 40.27 -31.22 -1.22
CA GLU A 128 39.37 -30.33 -0.46
C GLU A 128 39.97 -29.86 0.88
N HIS A 129 40.73 -30.73 1.56
CA HIS A 129 41.40 -30.40 2.81
C HIS A 129 42.51 -29.34 2.65
N PHE A 130 43.07 -29.17 1.44
CA PHE A 130 44.00 -28.07 1.15
C PHE A 130 43.24 -26.75 0.97
N CYS A 131 42.10 -26.78 0.26
CA CYS A 131 41.33 -25.58 -0.06
C CYS A 131 40.53 -25.04 1.14
N ASN A 132 39.98 -25.90 2.00
CA ASN A 132 39.10 -25.49 3.09
C ASN A 132 39.70 -24.45 4.05
N PRO A 133 40.96 -24.60 4.52
CA PRO A 133 41.60 -23.61 5.40
C PRO A 133 41.89 -22.26 4.74
N ILE A 134 41.88 -22.20 3.41
CA ILE A 134 42.23 -21.02 2.60
C ILE A 134 41.07 -20.56 1.70
N ARG A 135 39.83 -21.00 1.99
CA ARG A 135 38.63 -20.58 1.24
C ARG A 135 38.43 -19.06 1.29
N THR A 136 38.77 -18.45 2.43
CA THR A 136 38.79 -16.99 2.59
C THR A 136 40.09 -16.58 3.26
N ILE A 137 40.76 -15.57 2.69
CA ILE A 137 42.01 -15.03 3.24
C ILE A 137 41.90 -13.51 3.28
N LYS A 138 42.51 -12.85 4.27
CA LYS A 138 42.53 -11.38 4.31
C LYS A 138 43.40 -10.84 3.18
N LEU A 139 43.06 -9.66 2.65
CA LEU A 139 43.83 -9.03 1.57
C LEU A 139 45.29 -8.74 1.94
N GLU A 140 45.61 -8.65 3.23
CA GLU A 140 46.96 -8.42 3.75
C GLU A 140 47.74 -9.73 4.03
N GLN A 141 47.10 -10.88 3.86
CA GLN A 141 47.65 -12.18 4.23
C GLN A 141 47.98 -13.02 3.00
N GLY A 142 49.08 -13.75 3.11
CA GLY A 142 49.53 -14.69 2.09
C GLY A 142 50.04 -14.01 0.81
N PHE A 143 50.60 -14.81 -0.08
CA PHE A 143 51.18 -14.32 -1.33
C PHE A 143 50.13 -13.83 -2.33
N ASN A 144 48.90 -14.36 -2.27
CA ASN A 144 47.80 -13.88 -3.09
C ASN A 144 47.35 -12.47 -2.67
N GLY A 145 47.32 -12.18 -1.37
CA GLY A 145 47.13 -10.81 -0.87
C GLY A 145 48.23 -9.86 -1.36
N LEU A 146 49.50 -10.29 -1.27
CA LEU A 146 50.64 -9.54 -1.78
C LEU A 146 50.55 -9.27 -3.30
N THR A 147 50.07 -10.24 -4.08
CA THR A 147 49.84 -10.10 -5.53
C THR A 147 48.80 -9.01 -5.81
N THR A 148 47.71 -8.99 -5.05
CA THR A 148 46.70 -7.93 -5.15
C THR A 148 47.28 -6.56 -4.81
N GLN A 149 48.05 -6.44 -3.73
CA GLN A 149 48.62 -5.17 -3.28
C GLN A 149 49.71 -4.61 -4.19
N ARG A 150 50.52 -5.49 -4.78
CA ARG A 150 51.60 -5.08 -5.69
C ARG A 150 51.10 -4.76 -7.09
N GLU A 151 49.89 -5.20 -7.45
CA GLU A 151 49.34 -5.06 -8.80
C GLU A 151 50.32 -5.58 -9.88
N ASP A 152 51.10 -6.60 -9.53
CA ASP A 152 52.09 -7.21 -10.42
C ASP A 152 52.24 -8.70 -10.10
N ILE A 153 52.82 -9.45 -11.03
CA ILE A 153 53.13 -10.87 -10.84
C ILE A 153 54.06 -11.03 -9.63
N VAL A 154 53.65 -11.88 -8.71
CA VAL A 154 54.45 -12.28 -7.56
C VAL A 154 54.89 -13.73 -7.75
N ILE A 155 56.19 -13.97 -7.64
CA ILE A 155 56.77 -15.31 -7.79
C ILE A 155 57.33 -15.72 -6.44
N ILE A 156 56.91 -16.88 -5.95
CA ILE A 156 57.54 -17.59 -4.84
C ILE A 156 58.40 -18.69 -5.45
N PRO A 157 59.73 -18.52 -5.55
CA PRO A 157 60.61 -19.49 -6.19
C PRO A 157 60.83 -20.74 -5.32
N ASP A 158 60.65 -20.62 -3.99
CA ASP A 158 60.75 -21.73 -3.04
C ASP A 158 59.70 -21.55 -1.93
N VAL A 159 58.65 -22.39 -1.97
CA VAL A 159 57.54 -22.34 -1.01
C VAL A 159 57.94 -22.69 0.43
N TYR A 160 59.08 -23.35 0.64
CA TYR A 160 59.57 -23.74 1.97
C TYR A 160 60.42 -22.64 2.63
N ALA A 161 60.92 -21.68 1.84
CA ALA A 161 61.74 -20.57 2.32
C ALA A 161 60.98 -19.23 2.38
N ASP A 162 59.82 -19.12 1.74
CA ASP A 162 59.09 -17.85 1.62
C ASP A 162 58.18 -17.56 2.83
N LYS A 163 58.37 -16.39 3.44
CA LYS A 163 57.62 -15.92 4.60
C LYS A 163 56.17 -15.48 4.31
N HIS A 164 55.79 -15.36 3.05
CA HIS A 164 54.46 -14.94 2.62
C HIS A 164 53.55 -16.13 2.28
N LEU A 165 53.98 -17.37 2.56
CA LEU A 165 53.06 -18.50 2.55
C LEU A 165 51.97 -18.27 3.60
N HIS A 166 50.71 -18.55 3.24
CA HIS A 166 49.60 -18.37 4.18
C HIS A 166 49.76 -19.33 5.38
N PRO A 167 49.61 -18.87 6.64
CA PRO A 167 49.87 -19.70 7.83
C PRO A 167 49.05 -20.99 7.91
N ALA A 168 47.88 -21.01 7.28
CA ALA A 168 47.02 -22.20 7.23
C ALA A 168 47.53 -23.30 6.27
N ILE A 169 48.56 -23.03 5.46
CA ILE A 169 49.17 -24.01 4.54
C ILE A 169 50.40 -24.61 5.24
N SER A 170 50.29 -25.88 5.65
CA SER A 170 51.41 -26.59 6.29
C SER A 170 52.42 -27.10 5.25
N HIS A 171 53.67 -27.25 5.70
CA HIS A 171 54.73 -27.81 4.86
C HIS A 171 54.47 -29.28 4.48
N ASP A 172 53.72 -30.02 5.31
CA ASP A 172 53.41 -31.42 5.05
C ASP A 172 52.48 -31.58 3.84
N VAL A 173 51.46 -30.73 3.72
CA VAL A 173 50.56 -30.77 2.56
C VAL A 173 51.26 -30.28 1.29
N LEU A 174 52.20 -29.33 1.40
CA LEU A 174 53.06 -28.93 0.26
C LEU A 174 53.92 -30.11 -0.24
N ARG A 175 54.47 -30.93 0.68
CA ARG A 175 55.25 -32.12 0.32
C ARG A 175 54.39 -33.22 -0.28
N GLU A 176 53.19 -33.43 0.25
CA GLU A 176 52.21 -34.40 -0.30
C GLU A 176 51.91 -34.08 -1.77
N LEU A 177 51.64 -32.80 -2.06
CA LEU A 177 51.35 -32.30 -3.40
C LEU A 177 52.60 -32.02 -4.25
N LYS A 178 53.80 -32.25 -3.69
CA LYS A 178 55.11 -32.01 -4.31
C LYS A 178 55.31 -30.57 -4.81
N LEU A 179 54.67 -29.60 -4.18
CA LEU A 179 54.73 -28.19 -4.60
C LEU A 179 56.06 -27.57 -4.20
N GLN A 180 56.66 -26.81 -5.12
CA GLN A 180 57.95 -26.14 -4.90
C GLN A 180 57.91 -24.64 -5.18
N MET A 181 57.03 -24.19 -6.09
CA MET A 181 57.02 -22.81 -6.57
C MET A 181 55.58 -22.34 -6.84
N PHE A 182 55.27 -21.08 -6.53
CA PHE A 182 54.00 -20.43 -6.86
C PHE A 182 54.20 -19.19 -7.72
N VAL A 183 53.26 -18.94 -8.61
CA VAL A 183 53.17 -17.70 -9.39
C VAL A 183 51.77 -17.11 -9.21
N GLY A 184 51.70 -15.95 -8.57
CA GLY A 184 50.49 -15.15 -8.45
C GLY A 184 50.35 -14.19 -9.63
N ILE A 185 49.20 -14.21 -10.26
CA ILE A 185 48.84 -13.43 -11.44
C ILE A 185 47.68 -12.51 -11.06
N PRO A 186 47.87 -11.17 -11.04
CA PRO A 186 46.79 -10.24 -10.80
C PRO A 186 45.80 -10.23 -11.97
N LEU A 187 44.50 -10.25 -11.66
CA LEU A 187 43.42 -10.20 -12.64
C LEU A 187 42.85 -8.77 -12.69
N PHE A 188 43.10 -8.04 -13.77
CA PHE A 188 42.70 -6.64 -13.88
C PHE A 188 41.34 -6.47 -14.55
N GLY A 189 40.40 -5.86 -13.81
CA GLY A 189 39.15 -5.34 -14.36
C GLY A 189 39.28 -3.85 -14.64
N LYS A 190 39.66 -3.51 -15.88
CA LYS A 190 40.12 -2.15 -16.25
C LYS A 190 41.36 -1.77 -15.42
N ASP A 191 41.23 -0.83 -14.48
CA ASP A 191 42.35 -0.23 -13.72
C ASP A 191 42.46 -0.76 -12.28
N GLN A 192 41.69 -1.79 -11.91
CA GLN A 192 41.71 -2.38 -10.56
C GLN A 192 41.85 -3.90 -10.61
N VAL A 193 42.53 -4.47 -9.61
CA VAL A 193 42.61 -5.92 -9.44
C VAL A 193 41.26 -6.45 -8.92
N VAL A 194 40.57 -7.25 -9.73
CA VAL A 194 39.29 -7.90 -9.39
C VAL A 194 39.47 -9.29 -8.80
N GLY A 195 40.66 -9.86 -8.91
CA GLY A 195 40.99 -11.19 -8.44
C GLY A 195 42.47 -11.54 -8.61
N VAL A 196 42.86 -12.70 -8.12
CA VAL A 196 44.21 -13.26 -8.29
C VAL A 196 44.09 -14.70 -8.72
N MET A 197 44.81 -15.08 -9.78
CA MET A 197 45.00 -16.47 -10.17
C MET A 197 46.39 -16.93 -9.73
N SER A 198 46.47 -18.08 -9.09
CA SER A 198 47.74 -18.69 -8.69
C SER A 198 47.99 -19.94 -9.52
N LEU A 199 49.19 -20.05 -10.10
CA LEU A 199 49.72 -21.28 -10.66
C LEU A 199 50.73 -21.91 -9.69
N ALA A 200 50.70 -23.22 -9.56
CA ALA A 200 51.56 -23.95 -8.64
C ALA A 200 52.32 -25.08 -9.34
N PHE A 201 53.63 -25.05 -9.15
CA PHE A 201 54.60 -25.87 -9.87
C PHE A 201 55.25 -26.91 -8.93
N CYS A 202 55.50 -28.09 -9.46
CA CYS A 202 56.15 -29.19 -8.73
C CYS A 202 57.69 -29.13 -8.73
N GLU A 203 58.25 -28.21 -9.51
CA GLU A 203 59.70 -28.01 -9.64
C GLU A 203 60.03 -26.52 -9.55
N GLN A 204 61.20 -26.20 -9.02
CA GLN A 204 61.73 -24.84 -9.06
C GLN A 204 62.23 -24.52 -10.47
N ARG A 205 61.75 -23.42 -11.06
CA ARG A 205 62.26 -22.92 -12.35
C ARG A 205 62.34 -21.40 -12.39
N LYS A 206 63.01 -20.88 -13.41
CA LYS A 206 63.04 -19.44 -13.69
C LYS A 206 61.94 -19.09 -14.68
N ILE A 207 61.09 -18.14 -14.33
CA ILE A 207 60.11 -17.54 -15.24
C ILE A 207 60.81 -16.45 -16.06
N SER A 208 60.74 -16.54 -17.38
CA SER A 208 61.33 -15.53 -18.28
C SER A 208 60.51 -14.23 -18.29
N GLU A 209 61.10 -13.13 -18.77
CA GLU A 209 60.34 -11.87 -18.92
C GLU A 209 59.25 -11.96 -20.00
N SER A 210 59.42 -12.77 -21.04
CA SER A 210 58.37 -13.03 -22.04
C SER A 210 57.20 -13.77 -21.42
N GLU A 211 57.48 -14.77 -20.59
CA GLU A 211 56.46 -15.56 -19.88
C GLU A 211 55.71 -14.70 -18.84
N LYS A 212 56.41 -13.82 -18.11
CA LYS A 212 55.74 -12.82 -17.26
C LYS A 212 54.81 -11.94 -18.08
N THR A 213 55.24 -11.47 -19.25
CA THR A 213 54.43 -10.62 -20.14
C THR A 213 53.18 -11.37 -20.65
N LEU A 214 53.34 -12.65 -21.00
CA LEU A 214 52.23 -13.54 -21.34
C LEU A 214 51.26 -13.68 -20.17
N LEU A 215 51.72 -14.04 -18.97
CA LEU A 215 50.88 -14.22 -17.79
C LEU A 215 50.16 -12.92 -17.39
N LYS A 216 50.80 -11.75 -17.51
CA LYS A 216 50.14 -10.44 -17.34
C LYS A 216 49.00 -10.25 -18.34
N SER A 217 49.24 -10.59 -19.60
CA SER A 217 48.24 -10.49 -20.66
C SER A 217 47.05 -11.43 -20.42
N VAL A 218 47.34 -12.67 -19.98
CA VAL A 218 46.32 -13.64 -19.56
C VAL A 218 45.52 -13.12 -18.37
N GLY A 219 46.20 -12.61 -17.33
CA GLY A 219 45.55 -12.01 -16.16
C GLY A 219 44.63 -10.85 -16.52
N HIS A 220 45.04 -10.01 -17.47
CA HIS A 220 44.21 -8.92 -17.98
C HIS A 220 42.97 -9.43 -18.73
N GLN A 221 43.12 -10.42 -19.62
CA GLN A 221 41.99 -10.99 -20.36
C GLN A 221 40.95 -11.65 -19.42
N ILE A 222 41.43 -12.43 -18.46
CA ILE A 222 40.57 -13.09 -17.45
C ILE A 222 39.89 -12.03 -16.57
N GLY A 223 40.66 -11.04 -16.10
CA GLY A 223 40.15 -9.94 -15.28
C GLY A 223 39.06 -9.13 -15.97
N LEU A 224 39.22 -8.80 -17.26
CA LEU A 224 38.19 -8.13 -18.06
C LEU A 224 36.92 -8.97 -18.20
N ALA A 225 37.04 -10.28 -18.43
CA ALA A 225 35.89 -11.19 -18.54
C ALA A 225 35.13 -11.31 -17.21
N ILE A 226 35.84 -11.45 -16.09
CA ILE A 226 35.25 -11.46 -14.74
C ILE A 226 34.56 -10.13 -14.46
N HIS A 227 35.22 -9.00 -14.73
CA HIS A 227 34.65 -7.67 -14.53
C HIS A 227 33.36 -7.47 -15.35
N ARG A 228 33.34 -7.95 -16.60
CA ARG A 228 32.13 -7.95 -17.45
C ARG A 228 31.01 -8.81 -16.84
N ALA A 229 31.32 -10.01 -16.37
CA ALA A 229 30.35 -10.89 -15.74
C ALA A 229 29.75 -10.26 -14.47
N GLN A 230 30.58 -9.66 -13.61
CA GLN A 230 30.15 -8.93 -12.42
C GLN A 230 29.23 -7.75 -12.75
N ILE A 231 29.56 -6.96 -13.78
CA ILE A 231 28.68 -5.86 -14.23
C ILE A 231 27.35 -6.40 -14.73
N LEU A 232 27.37 -7.45 -15.56
CA LEU A 232 26.16 -8.04 -16.10
C LEU A 232 25.24 -8.61 -15.00
N GLU A 233 25.82 -9.23 -13.99
CA GLU A 233 25.10 -9.75 -12.83
C GLU A 233 24.45 -8.62 -12.01
N ARG A 234 25.20 -7.53 -11.75
CA ARG A 234 24.65 -6.33 -11.09
C ARG A 234 23.51 -5.70 -11.89
N GLU A 235 23.66 -5.58 -13.20
CA GLU A 235 22.61 -5.07 -14.09
C GLU A 235 21.38 -5.98 -14.10
N ARG A 236 21.56 -7.31 -14.14
CA ARG A 236 20.45 -8.28 -14.03
C ARG A 236 19.75 -8.18 -12.68
N LYS A 237 20.48 -8.06 -11.58
CA LYS A 237 19.90 -7.89 -10.24
C LYS A 237 19.12 -6.58 -10.16
N ARG A 238 19.68 -5.48 -10.65
CA ARG A 238 19.02 -4.17 -10.66
C ARG A 238 17.78 -4.15 -11.54
N ARG A 239 17.81 -4.82 -12.69
CA ARG A 239 16.63 -4.99 -13.54
C ARG A 239 15.50 -5.75 -12.82
N ARG A 240 15.82 -6.89 -12.19
CA ARG A 240 14.84 -7.66 -11.39
C ARG A 240 14.20 -6.81 -10.30
N GLN A 241 14.96 -5.96 -9.63
CA GLN A 241 14.44 -5.04 -8.61
C GLN A 241 13.53 -3.95 -9.19
N LEU A 242 13.91 -3.35 -10.31
CA LEU A 242 13.07 -2.36 -10.99
C LEU A 242 11.77 -2.99 -11.52
N GLU A 243 11.84 -4.20 -12.05
CA GLU A 243 10.68 -4.98 -12.46
C GLU A 243 9.76 -5.27 -11.27
N LEU A 244 10.29 -5.72 -10.14
CA LEU A 244 9.53 -5.92 -8.90
C LEU A 244 8.83 -4.64 -8.44
N ILE A 245 9.58 -3.53 -8.33
CA ILE A 245 9.01 -2.24 -7.89
C ILE A 245 7.87 -1.82 -8.81
N ASN A 246 8.05 -1.94 -10.13
CA ASN A 246 7.05 -1.55 -11.11
C ASN A 246 5.81 -2.47 -11.10
N GLU A 247 6.02 -3.78 -11.00
CA GLU A 247 4.94 -4.78 -10.96
C GLU A 247 4.09 -4.62 -9.70
N VAL A 248 4.74 -4.51 -8.55
CA VAL A 248 4.08 -4.26 -7.26
C VAL A 248 3.33 -2.91 -7.30
N SER A 249 3.97 -1.84 -7.76
CA SER A 249 3.32 -0.52 -7.89
C SER A 249 2.08 -0.55 -8.78
N LYS A 250 2.13 -1.30 -9.89
CA LYS A 250 0.99 -1.47 -10.79
C LYS A 250 -0.14 -2.24 -10.13
N SER A 251 0.19 -3.31 -9.39
CA SER A 251 -0.80 -4.11 -8.66
C SER A 251 -1.56 -3.30 -7.60
N TRP A 252 -0.87 -2.37 -6.94
CA TRP A 252 -1.48 -1.51 -5.93
C TRP A 252 -2.52 -0.53 -6.48
N SER A 253 -2.42 -0.18 -7.76
CA SER A 253 -3.42 0.68 -8.41
C SER A 253 -4.74 -0.02 -8.71
N THR A 254 -4.76 -1.36 -8.70
CA THR A 254 -5.92 -2.17 -9.09
C THR A 254 -6.65 -2.82 -7.92
N VAL A 255 -5.98 -2.97 -6.77
CA VAL A 255 -6.55 -3.62 -5.58
C VAL A 255 -7.05 -2.57 -4.60
N SER A 256 -8.34 -2.61 -4.26
CA SER A 256 -8.92 -1.71 -3.26
C SER A 256 -8.95 -2.28 -1.86
N GLU A 257 -8.94 -3.61 -1.71
CA GLU A 257 -9.07 -4.30 -0.44
C GLU A 257 -7.74 -4.39 0.31
N PHE A 258 -7.76 -4.00 1.59
CA PHE A 258 -6.56 -3.81 2.40
C PHE A 258 -5.76 -5.10 2.57
N ASP A 259 -6.42 -6.21 2.92
CA ASP A 259 -5.74 -7.50 3.16
C ASP A 259 -5.26 -8.15 1.86
N GLU A 260 -6.01 -8.00 0.76
CA GLU A 260 -5.62 -8.50 -0.55
C GLU A 260 -4.36 -7.78 -1.06
N LEU A 261 -4.28 -6.46 -0.86
CA LEU A 261 -3.12 -5.65 -1.21
C LEU A 261 -1.85 -6.14 -0.49
N ILE A 262 -1.97 -6.40 0.82
CA ILE A 262 -0.86 -6.93 1.64
C ILE A 262 -0.42 -8.29 1.09
N GLN A 263 -1.35 -9.23 0.93
CA GLN A 263 -1.01 -10.60 0.54
C GLN A 263 -0.35 -10.66 -0.84
N LEU A 264 -0.89 -9.93 -1.83
CA LEU A 264 -0.32 -9.86 -3.17
C LEU A 264 1.10 -9.27 -3.18
N THR A 265 1.34 -8.24 -2.36
CA THR A 265 2.66 -7.63 -2.22
C THR A 265 3.69 -8.63 -1.72
N LEU A 266 3.34 -9.39 -0.69
CA LEU A 266 4.22 -10.38 -0.07
C LEU A 266 4.57 -11.51 -1.05
N GLU A 267 3.59 -11.98 -1.83
CA GLU A 267 3.78 -13.03 -2.83
C GLU A 267 4.75 -12.59 -3.95
N LEU A 268 4.59 -11.37 -4.46
CA LEU A 268 5.49 -10.82 -5.49
C LEU A 268 6.92 -10.65 -4.97
N ILE A 269 7.10 -10.19 -3.72
CA ILE A 269 8.43 -10.03 -3.13
C ILE A 269 9.12 -11.39 -2.99
N ILE A 270 8.42 -12.42 -2.48
CA ILE A 270 8.98 -13.77 -2.35
C ILE A 270 9.31 -14.36 -3.71
N GLU A 271 8.43 -14.24 -4.70
CA GLU A 271 8.66 -14.79 -6.05
C GLU A 271 9.92 -14.21 -6.70
N LYS A 272 10.13 -12.89 -6.62
CA LYS A 272 11.24 -12.22 -7.32
C LYS A 272 12.56 -12.24 -6.55
N LEU A 273 12.53 -12.17 -5.22
CA LEU A 273 13.73 -12.07 -4.39
C LEU A 273 14.15 -13.41 -3.78
N GLY A 274 13.25 -14.38 -3.65
CA GLY A 274 13.57 -15.74 -3.22
C GLY A 274 13.95 -15.89 -1.75
N TYR A 275 13.54 -14.94 -0.89
CA TYR A 275 13.77 -15.04 0.55
C TYR A 275 12.90 -16.09 1.21
N TRP A 276 13.31 -16.52 2.40
CA TRP A 276 12.63 -17.59 3.10
C TRP A 276 11.27 -17.17 3.63
N GLU A 277 11.17 -16.04 4.32
CA GLU A 277 9.92 -15.54 4.90
C GLU A 277 9.81 -14.02 4.84
N ILE A 278 8.59 -13.55 4.62
CA ILE A 278 8.20 -12.14 4.77
C ILE A 278 6.82 -12.03 5.40
N GLY A 279 6.66 -11.09 6.32
CA GLY A 279 5.38 -10.74 6.93
C GLY A 279 5.18 -9.24 7.03
N ILE A 280 3.92 -8.80 6.97
CA ILE A 280 3.54 -7.41 7.25
C ILE A 280 2.72 -7.37 8.54
N PHE A 281 3.23 -6.58 9.47
CA PHE A 281 2.62 -6.28 10.76
C PHE A 281 2.05 -4.87 10.74
N ILE A 282 0.77 -4.70 11.04
CA ILE A 282 0.09 -3.40 11.09
C ILE A 282 -0.09 -2.98 12.55
N LEU A 283 0.22 -1.72 12.85
CA LEU A 283 0.04 -1.15 14.18
C LEU A 283 -1.45 -1.05 14.51
N ASP A 284 -1.84 -1.48 15.71
CA ASP A 284 -3.23 -1.38 16.17
C ASP A 284 -3.63 0.08 16.42
N GLU A 285 -4.94 0.36 16.50
CA GLU A 285 -5.46 1.72 16.69
C GLU A 285 -4.97 2.39 17.98
N ASN A 286 -4.64 1.58 19.01
CA ASN A 286 -4.12 2.07 20.28
C ASN A 286 -2.61 2.35 20.27
N GLY A 287 -1.90 1.95 19.21
CA GLY A 287 -0.45 2.08 19.09
C GLY A 287 0.35 1.25 20.11
N LYS A 288 -0.22 0.15 20.62
CA LYS A 288 0.39 -0.70 21.67
C LYS A 288 0.82 -2.06 21.16
N GLU A 289 0.20 -2.54 20.10
CA GLU A 289 0.46 -3.85 19.54
C GLU A 289 0.57 -3.76 18.03
N VAL A 290 1.32 -4.68 17.44
CA VAL A 290 1.28 -4.93 16.01
C VAL A 290 0.56 -6.24 15.73
N VAL A 291 -0.21 -6.27 14.66
CA VAL A 291 -1.03 -7.39 14.20
C VAL A 291 -0.47 -7.91 12.89
N LEU A 292 -0.14 -9.19 12.79
CA LEU A 292 0.24 -9.83 11.53
C LEU A 292 -0.96 -9.85 10.58
N ARG A 293 -0.87 -9.14 9.46
CA ARG A 293 -1.95 -9.03 8.45
C ARG A 293 -1.69 -9.80 7.17
N GLY A 294 -0.43 -10.19 6.91
CA GLY A 294 -0.09 -11.07 5.81
C GLY A 294 1.25 -11.74 6.01
N VAL A 295 1.41 -12.92 5.43
CA VAL A 295 2.66 -13.70 5.45
C VAL A 295 2.83 -14.47 4.13
N ALA A 296 4.07 -14.54 3.63
CA ALA A 296 4.46 -15.37 2.50
C ALA A 296 5.84 -16.01 2.75
N GLY A 297 6.07 -17.18 2.15
CA GLY A 297 7.32 -17.93 2.29
C GLY A 297 7.16 -19.30 2.96
N GLY A 298 8.28 -19.87 3.40
CA GLY A 298 8.42 -21.27 3.80
C GLY A 298 7.82 -21.66 5.15
N THR A 299 7.26 -20.69 5.88
CA THR A 299 6.71 -20.84 7.25
C THR A 299 5.24 -20.47 7.33
N LYS A 300 4.57 -20.32 6.17
CA LYS A 300 3.13 -19.99 6.07
C LYS A 300 2.31 -20.90 7.01
N GLY A 301 1.80 -20.32 8.10
CA GLY A 301 1.00 -21.02 9.11
C GLY A 301 1.65 -21.21 10.49
N ILE A 302 2.94 -20.88 10.68
CA ILE A 302 3.57 -20.89 12.01
C ILE A 302 3.01 -19.76 12.87
N LEU A 303 2.99 -18.53 12.33
CA LEU A 303 2.25 -17.42 12.91
C LEU A 303 0.92 -17.25 12.15
N PRO A 304 -0.24 -17.38 12.81
CA PRO A 304 -1.53 -17.17 12.16
C PRO A 304 -1.76 -15.69 11.87
N ILE A 305 -2.47 -15.40 10.77
CA ILE A 305 -3.00 -14.05 10.51
C ILE A 305 -3.84 -13.62 11.73
N GLY A 306 -3.64 -12.38 12.19
CA GLY A 306 -4.22 -11.86 13.42
C GLY A 306 -3.33 -12.02 14.66
N HIS A 307 -2.17 -12.68 14.55
CA HIS A 307 -1.19 -12.75 15.65
C HIS A 307 -0.82 -11.35 16.15
N ARG A 308 -0.83 -11.15 17.47
CA ARG A 308 -0.54 -9.88 18.14
C ARG A 308 0.77 -9.94 18.90
N GLN A 309 1.59 -8.92 18.72
CA GLN A 309 2.83 -8.72 19.46
C GLN A 309 2.86 -7.33 20.07
N SER A 310 3.25 -7.23 21.34
CA SER A 310 3.45 -5.94 21.98
C SER A 310 4.57 -5.15 21.30
N ILE A 311 4.36 -3.86 21.07
CA ILE A 311 5.42 -2.99 20.53
C ILE A 311 6.61 -2.87 21.46
N LYS A 312 6.59 -3.39 22.70
CA LYS A 312 7.72 -3.38 23.64
C LYS A 312 8.71 -4.52 23.41
N GLU A 313 8.32 -5.53 22.66
CA GLU A 313 9.07 -6.78 22.45
C GLU A 313 9.60 -6.88 21.03
N GLY A 314 10.68 -7.63 20.85
CA GLY A 314 11.19 -7.98 19.53
C GLY A 314 11.88 -6.84 18.78
N ILE A 315 12.50 -7.19 17.66
CA ILE A 315 13.03 -6.23 16.69
C ILE A 315 11.88 -5.47 16.01
N ILE A 316 10.79 -6.14 15.66
CA ILE A 316 9.57 -5.52 15.10
C ILE A 316 9.10 -4.35 16.00
N GLY A 317 8.92 -4.60 17.30
CA GLY A 317 8.52 -3.56 18.25
C GLY A 317 9.56 -2.44 18.38
N TRP A 318 10.84 -2.77 18.34
CA TRP A 318 11.91 -1.75 18.33
C TRP A 318 11.83 -0.85 17.09
N VAL A 319 11.58 -1.41 15.90
CA VAL A 319 11.42 -0.65 14.65
C VAL A 319 10.21 0.28 14.72
N VAL A 320 9.07 -0.18 15.25
CA VAL A 320 7.90 0.68 15.47
C VAL A 320 8.23 1.87 16.36
N ARG A 321 8.90 1.63 17.50
CA ARG A 321 9.20 2.68 18.49
C ARG A 321 10.22 3.71 18.01
N ASN A 322 11.21 3.29 17.23
CA ASN A 322 12.30 4.17 16.77
C ASN A 322 12.04 4.76 15.38
N GLY A 323 11.13 4.16 14.60
CA GLY A 323 10.86 4.56 13.22
C GLY A 323 12.06 4.38 12.27
N GLN A 324 13.00 3.50 12.63
CA GLN A 324 14.23 3.23 11.88
C GLN A 324 14.26 1.76 11.48
N MET A 325 14.75 1.47 10.27
CA MET A 325 14.97 0.08 9.87
C MET A 325 16.02 -0.60 10.77
N CYS A 326 15.90 -1.91 10.92
CA CYS A 326 16.86 -2.73 11.64
C CYS A 326 17.25 -3.92 10.77
N TYR A 327 18.54 -4.06 10.47
CA TYR A 327 19.09 -5.24 9.82
C TYR A 327 20.02 -5.97 10.79
N VAL A 328 19.68 -7.23 11.08
CA VAL A 328 20.39 -8.11 11.99
C VAL A 328 21.01 -9.24 11.17
N ARG A 329 22.34 -9.27 11.12
CA ARG A 329 23.12 -10.24 10.33
C ARG A 329 23.16 -11.63 10.95
N ASP A 330 23.08 -11.68 12.28
CA ASP A 330 23.08 -12.88 13.08
C ASP A 330 22.12 -12.67 14.26
N VAL A 331 20.95 -13.29 14.19
CA VAL A 331 19.92 -13.15 15.23
C VAL A 331 20.32 -13.81 16.54
N SER A 332 21.26 -14.77 16.53
CA SER A 332 21.79 -15.39 17.76
C SER A 332 22.57 -14.42 18.63
N GLN A 333 23.07 -13.33 18.03
CA GLN A 333 23.83 -12.28 18.70
C GLN A 333 22.97 -11.03 19.02
N GLU A 334 21.67 -11.05 18.73
CA GLU A 334 20.79 -9.90 18.90
C GLU A 334 19.85 -10.08 20.10
N PRO A 335 20.07 -9.39 21.23
CA PRO A 335 19.26 -9.55 22.44
C PRO A 335 17.78 -9.17 22.26
N ARG A 336 17.46 -8.34 21.27
CA ARG A 336 16.06 -7.95 20.97
C ARG A 336 15.34 -9.00 20.14
N TYR A 337 16.04 -9.99 19.58
CA TYR A 337 15.42 -11.02 18.75
C TYR A 337 14.43 -11.85 19.56
N LYS A 338 13.22 -12.00 19.02
CA LYS A 338 12.16 -12.81 19.61
C LYS A 338 11.96 -14.04 18.73
N ALA A 339 12.51 -15.17 19.16
CA ALA A 339 12.33 -16.43 18.47
C ALA A 339 10.89 -16.94 18.62
N TYR A 340 10.30 -17.40 17.52
CA TYR A 340 9.06 -18.15 17.53
C TYR A 340 9.34 -19.62 17.23
N GLU A 341 8.63 -20.52 17.91
CA GLU A 341 8.81 -21.95 17.75
C GLU A 341 8.47 -22.36 16.31
N GLY A 342 9.40 -23.07 15.64
CA GLY A 342 9.29 -23.45 14.23
C GLY A 342 9.95 -22.49 13.24
N LEU A 343 10.31 -21.26 13.67
CA LEU A 343 11.18 -20.38 12.89
C LEU A 343 12.66 -20.74 13.16
N SER A 344 13.47 -20.76 12.11
CA SER A 344 14.91 -21.10 12.12
C SER A 344 15.74 -19.97 11.50
N ALA A 345 15.33 -18.72 11.74
CA ALA A 345 15.98 -17.58 11.13
C ALA A 345 17.40 -17.41 11.69
N GLN A 346 18.32 -17.03 10.81
CA GLN A 346 19.70 -16.69 11.13
C GLN A 346 19.97 -15.21 10.90
N SER A 347 19.24 -14.56 9.99
CA SER A 347 19.26 -13.11 9.80
C SER A 347 17.84 -12.54 9.62
N GLU A 348 17.66 -11.28 10.02
CA GLU A 348 16.36 -10.59 10.02
C GLU A 348 16.51 -9.15 9.51
N LEU A 349 15.59 -8.73 8.64
CA LEU A 349 15.45 -7.38 8.13
C LEU A 349 14.04 -6.85 8.46
N CYS A 350 13.97 -5.87 9.36
CA CYS A 350 12.74 -5.17 9.70
C CYS A 350 12.76 -3.74 9.13
N VAL A 351 11.73 -3.38 8.35
CA VAL A 351 11.60 -2.08 7.69
C VAL A 351 10.26 -1.43 8.06
N PRO A 352 10.24 -0.18 8.55
CA PRO A 352 9.00 0.48 8.93
C PRO A 352 8.15 0.85 7.70
N LEU A 353 6.83 0.72 7.83
CA LEU A 353 5.84 1.31 6.92
C LEU A 353 5.51 2.71 7.43
N ARG A 354 5.96 3.76 6.71
CA ARG A 354 5.86 5.15 7.17
C ARG A 354 5.02 6.02 6.24
N CYS A 355 3.85 6.45 6.71
CA CYS A 355 2.99 7.39 6.00
C CYS A 355 2.85 8.69 6.80
N ASN A 356 3.05 9.85 6.15
CA ASN A 356 2.92 11.18 6.77
C ASN A 356 3.66 11.32 8.12
N ASN A 357 4.91 10.85 8.17
CA ASN A 357 5.77 10.86 9.36
C ASN A 357 5.30 9.94 10.52
N LYS A 358 4.24 9.15 10.34
CA LYS A 358 3.75 8.15 11.30
C LYS A 358 4.09 6.74 10.85
N ILE A 359 4.37 5.86 11.81
CA ILE A 359 4.57 4.43 11.55
C ILE A 359 3.21 3.75 11.62
N ILE A 360 2.79 3.13 10.52
CA ILE A 360 1.52 2.39 10.43
C ILE A 360 1.73 0.87 10.53
N GLY A 361 2.97 0.41 10.43
CA GLY A 361 3.31 -1.00 10.47
C GLY A 361 4.79 -1.26 10.19
N VAL A 362 5.13 -2.52 9.97
CA VAL A 362 6.49 -3.01 9.71
C VAL A 362 6.43 -4.16 8.71
N ILE A 363 7.35 -4.16 7.74
CA ILE A 363 7.70 -5.34 6.95
C ILE A 363 8.81 -6.08 7.71
N ASN A 364 8.57 -7.34 8.05
CA ASN A 364 9.56 -8.25 8.65
C ASN A 364 9.99 -9.28 7.60
N MET A 365 11.29 -9.44 7.39
CA MET A 365 11.86 -10.44 6.49
C MET A 365 12.90 -11.28 7.23
N GLU A 366 12.83 -12.60 7.06
CA GLU A 366 13.71 -13.55 7.72
C GLU A 366 14.38 -14.49 6.71
N SER A 367 15.60 -14.93 7.03
CA SER A 367 16.36 -15.88 6.22
C SER A 367 17.00 -16.96 7.09
N THR A 368 17.10 -18.18 6.56
CA THR A 368 17.88 -19.28 7.18
C THR A 368 19.40 -19.09 7.02
N GLU A 369 19.84 -18.09 6.27
CA GLU A 369 21.25 -17.78 6.03
C GLU A 369 21.71 -16.60 6.89
N LEU A 370 22.96 -16.65 7.39
CA LEU A 370 23.61 -15.52 8.03
C LEU A 370 23.90 -14.41 7.01
N ASP A 371 23.73 -13.15 7.43
CA ASP A 371 24.01 -11.96 6.61
C ASP A 371 23.37 -12.01 5.20
N ALA A 372 22.13 -12.49 5.10
CA ALA A 372 21.50 -12.82 3.81
C ALA A 372 21.06 -11.61 2.96
N PHE A 373 20.94 -10.42 3.56
CA PHE A 373 20.39 -9.25 2.89
C PHE A 373 21.50 -8.26 2.50
N ASP A 374 21.65 -8.00 1.21
CA ASP A 374 22.62 -7.02 0.75
C ASP A 374 22.05 -5.58 0.70
N ASP A 375 22.93 -4.60 0.47
CA ASP A 375 22.56 -3.18 0.50
C ASP A 375 21.54 -2.81 -0.59
N VAL A 376 21.46 -3.60 -1.66
CA VAL A 376 20.54 -3.35 -2.77
C VAL A 376 19.15 -3.89 -2.43
N ASP A 377 19.09 -5.06 -1.81
CA ASP A 377 17.84 -5.67 -1.35
C ASP A 377 17.20 -4.82 -0.24
N ILE A 378 18.01 -4.36 0.72
CA ILE A 378 17.56 -3.45 1.80
C ILE A 378 16.94 -2.17 1.21
N LYS A 379 17.61 -1.53 0.23
CA LYS A 379 17.08 -0.32 -0.43
C LYS A 379 15.80 -0.60 -1.21
N THR A 380 15.71 -1.76 -1.85
CA THR A 380 14.51 -2.16 -2.61
C THR A 380 13.31 -2.29 -1.67
N ILE A 381 13.48 -2.97 -0.53
CA ILE A 381 12.41 -3.15 0.47
C ILE A 381 12.04 -1.83 1.14
N GLN A 382 12.99 -0.92 1.40
CA GLN A 382 12.69 0.43 1.87
C GLN A 382 11.79 1.20 0.91
N ILE A 383 12.13 1.21 -0.39
CA ILE A 383 11.32 1.89 -1.41
C ILE A 383 9.91 1.30 -1.48
N LEU A 384 9.81 -0.04 -1.44
CA LEU A 384 8.52 -0.72 -1.43
C LEU A 384 7.72 -0.41 -0.16
N ALA A 385 8.37 -0.37 1.01
CA ALA A 385 7.72 -0.04 2.28
C ALA A 385 7.16 1.39 2.29
N ASP A 386 7.95 2.35 1.80
CA ASP A 386 7.53 3.76 1.70
C ASP A 386 6.30 3.89 0.80
N GLN A 387 6.32 3.28 -0.39
CA GLN A 387 5.19 3.33 -1.32
C GLN A 387 3.97 2.56 -0.80
N LEU A 388 4.16 1.33 -0.32
CA LEU A 388 3.09 0.48 0.22
C LEU A 388 2.34 1.19 1.34
N SER A 389 3.07 1.92 2.21
CA SER A 389 2.46 2.64 3.32
C SER A 389 1.44 3.70 2.87
N ILE A 390 1.65 4.31 1.71
CA ILE A 390 0.73 5.29 1.12
C ILE A 390 -0.53 4.59 0.61
N TYR A 391 -0.37 3.46 -0.08
CA TYR A 391 -1.50 2.69 -0.60
C TYR A 391 -2.35 2.05 0.51
N LEU A 392 -1.72 1.51 1.56
CA LEU A 392 -2.41 0.97 2.72
C LEU A 392 -3.23 2.03 3.45
N GLU A 393 -2.66 3.22 3.67
CA GLU A 393 -3.38 4.34 4.27
C GLU A 393 -4.58 4.79 3.41
N ASN A 394 -4.41 4.87 2.09
CA ASN A 394 -5.48 5.23 1.16
C ASN A 394 -6.59 4.17 1.12
N SER A 395 -6.24 2.88 1.05
CA SER A 395 -7.19 1.76 1.06
C SER A 395 -7.98 1.75 2.37
N HIS A 396 -7.31 1.88 3.51
CA HIS A 396 -7.97 1.94 4.82
C HIS A 396 -8.95 3.11 4.92
N ARG A 397 -8.54 4.31 4.47
CA ARG A 397 -9.40 5.49 4.47
C ARG A 397 -10.60 5.32 3.54
N LEU A 398 -10.39 4.75 2.35
CA LEU A 398 -11.46 4.50 1.39
C LEU A 398 -12.47 3.49 1.92
N GLU A 399 -12.01 2.45 2.64
CA GLU A 399 -12.88 1.50 3.31
C GLU A 399 -13.73 2.16 4.41
N GLN A 400 -13.12 3.03 5.22
CA GLN A 400 -13.83 3.82 6.24
C GLN A 400 -14.87 4.77 5.62
N GLU A 401 -14.52 5.49 4.55
CA GLU A 401 -15.44 6.39 3.85
C GLU A 401 -16.58 5.63 3.18
N LYS A 402 -16.33 4.44 2.59
CA LYS A 402 -17.38 3.56 2.07
C LYS A 402 -18.33 3.12 3.18
N LYS A 403 -17.81 2.65 4.32
CA LYS A 403 -18.64 2.26 5.48
C LYS A 403 -19.49 3.45 5.97
N ARG A 404 -18.90 4.64 6.06
CA ARG A 404 -19.60 5.87 6.47
C ARG A 404 -20.66 6.31 5.46
N THR A 405 -20.35 6.25 4.17
CA THR A 405 -21.31 6.61 3.10
C THR A 405 -22.49 5.65 3.12
N HIS A 406 -22.22 4.35 3.24
CA HIS A 406 -23.27 3.34 3.33
C HIS A 406 -24.19 3.56 4.55
N GLN A 407 -23.61 3.90 5.70
CA GLN A 407 -24.35 4.31 6.90
C GLN A 407 -25.23 5.54 6.64
N LEU A 408 -24.70 6.59 6.02
CA LEU A 408 -25.43 7.83 5.72
C LEU A 408 -26.55 7.62 4.69
N GLU A 409 -26.31 6.81 3.64
CA GLU A 409 -27.32 6.48 2.64
C GLU A 409 -28.51 5.73 3.25
N MET A 410 -28.24 4.78 4.15
CA MET A 410 -29.29 4.10 4.91
C MET A 410 -30.10 5.09 5.76
N VAL A 411 -29.41 5.95 6.52
CA VAL A 411 -30.06 6.97 7.36
C VAL A 411 -30.93 7.90 6.52
N ASN A 412 -30.41 8.42 5.41
CA ASN A 412 -31.14 9.33 4.54
C ASN A 412 -32.37 8.67 3.89
N ARG A 413 -32.24 7.40 3.47
CA ARG A 413 -33.36 6.61 2.95
C ARG A 413 -34.48 6.49 3.99
N ILE A 414 -34.13 6.26 5.26
CA ILE A 414 -35.11 6.18 6.35
C ILE A 414 -35.72 7.57 6.63
N ALA A 415 -34.92 8.63 6.72
CA ALA A 415 -35.40 9.99 6.96
C ALA A 415 -36.39 10.48 5.88
N LEU A 416 -36.13 10.18 4.60
CA LEU A 416 -37.03 10.55 3.50
C LEU A 416 -38.38 9.82 3.58
N SER A 417 -38.37 8.53 3.92
CA SER A 417 -39.61 7.75 4.11
C SER A 417 -40.47 8.25 5.27
N ILE A 418 -39.86 8.88 6.27
CA ILE A 418 -40.54 9.41 7.46
C ILE A 418 -41.21 10.77 7.18
N SER A 419 -40.69 11.54 6.22
CA SER A 419 -41.10 12.94 5.99
C SER A 419 -42.41 13.13 5.19
N SER A 420 -42.96 12.08 4.57
CA SER A 420 -44.10 12.18 3.64
C SER A 420 -45.48 12.02 4.27
N THR A 421 -45.56 11.66 5.56
CA THR A 421 -46.81 11.15 6.14
C THR A 421 -47.32 12.06 7.27
N LEU A 422 -48.42 12.77 7.02
CA LEU A 422 -49.06 13.71 7.95
C LEU A 422 -50.07 13.05 8.92
N ASP A 423 -50.17 11.72 8.90
CA ASP A 423 -51.04 10.95 9.79
C ASP A 423 -50.20 10.08 10.72
N THR A 424 -50.38 10.24 12.04
CA THR A 424 -49.56 9.56 13.05
C THR A 424 -49.67 8.05 12.96
N LYS A 425 -50.87 7.51 12.65
CA LYS A 425 -51.09 6.07 12.59
C LYS A 425 -50.40 5.46 11.38
N THR A 426 -50.57 6.07 10.21
CA THR A 426 -49.91 5.67 8.96
C THR A 426 -48.39 5.75 9.11
N LEU A 427 -47.87 6.85 9.67
CA LEU A 427 -46.44 7.05 9.92
C LEU A 427 -45.84 5.92 10.78
N LEU A 428 -46.45 5.63 11.93
CA LEU A 428 -45.98 4.58 12.83
C LEU A 428 -46.02 3.19 12.19
N THR A 429 -47.03 2.93 11.36
CA THR A 429 -47.17 1.66 10.63
C THR A 429 -46.06 1.52 9.59
N GLU A 430 -45.84 2.54 8.77
CA GLU A 430 -44.77 2.57 7.75
C GLU A 430 -43.39 2.40 8.38
N ILE A 431 -43.11 3.09 9.49
CA ILE A 431 -41.82 2.98 10.19
C ILE A 431 -41.64 1.57 10.77
N SER A 432 -42.66 1.00 11.41
CA SER A 432 -42.56 -0.37 11.94
C SER A 432 -42.27 -1.39 10.82
N GLN A 433 -42.86 -1.21 9.64
CA GLN A 433 -42.60 -2.03 8.45
C GLN A 433 -41.18 -1.82 7.89
N VAL A 434 -40.69 -0.58 7.85
CA VAL A 434 -39.33 -0.24 7.39
C VAL A 434 -38.29 -0.86 8.32
N ILE A 435 -38.50 -0.76 9.63
CA ILE A 435 -37.61 -1.39 10.61
C ILE A 435 -37.61 -2.91 10.40
N ARG A 436 -38.79 -3.53 10.35
CA ARG A 436 -38.91 -4.99 10.10
C ARG A 436 -38.15 -5.42 8.84
N THR A 437 -38.38 -4.74 7.71
CA THR A 437 -37.84 -5.14 6.40
C THR A 437 -36.32 -4.96 6.30
N ASN A 438 -35.76 -3.95 6.98
CA ASN A 438 -34.32 -3.66 6.91
C ASN A 438 -33.51 -4.32 8.03
N PHE A 439 -34.14 -4.74 9.13
CA PHE A 439 -33.47 -5.25 10.34
C PHE A 439 -33.99 -6.65 10.71
N GLY A 440 -33.67 -7.63 9.86
CA GLY A 440 -33.75 -9.05 10.22
C GLY A 440 -35.15 -9.67 10.26
N ASP A 441 -36.17 -9.01 9.72
CA ASP A 441 -37.58 -9.47 9.74
C ASP A 441 -38.10 -9.75 11.16
N HIS A 442 -37.55 -9.03 12.14
CA HIS A 442 -37.90 -9.15 13.55
C HIS A 442 -39.28 -8.54 13.84
N PHE A 443 -39.90 -8.98 14.94
CA PHE A 443 -41.17 -8.39 15.37
C PHE A 443 -40.90 -6.98 15.90
N VAL A 444 -41.57 -5.98 15.34
CA VAL A 444 -41.40 -4.57 15.71
C VAL A 444 -42.70 -4.04 16.28
N SER A 445 -42.63 -3.34 17.41
CA SER A 445 -43.75 -2.61 17.97
C SER A 445 -43.34 -1.21 18.42
N ILE A 446 -44.22 -0.24 18.25
CA ILE A 446 -43.99 1.14 18.66
C ILE A 446 -45.04 1.54 19.68
N TYR A 447 -44.57 2.03 20.81
CA TYR A 447 -45.37 2.47 21.95
C TYR A 447 -45.28 3.98 22.09
N LEU A 448 -46.42 4.68 22.15
CA LEU A 448 -46.46 6.12 22.43
C LEU A 448 -46.69 6.36 23.92
N TYR A 449 -46.07 7.40 24.45
CA TYR A 449 -46.19 7.78 25.85
C TYR A 449 -47.41 8.68 26.07
N ASP A 450 -48.35 8.22 26.91
CA ASP A 450 -49.47 9.02 27.40
C ASP A 450 -49.07 9.68 28.73
N SER A 451 -48.74 10.97 28.66
CA SER A 451 -48.34 11.77 29.82
C SER A 451 -49.44 11.95 30.88
N THR A 452 -50.73 11.81 30.52
CA THR A 452 -51.84 12.01 31.46
C THR A 452 -52.03 10.80 32.38
N LYS A 453 -51.82 9.61 31.82
CA LYS A 453 -51.96 8.33 32.52
C LYS A 453 -50.62 7.75 32.97
N ASN A 454 -49.51 8.32 32.51
CA ASN A 454 -48.14 7.88 32.77
C ASN A 454 -47.89 6.42 32.33
N ILE A 455 -48.35 6.10 31.11
CA ILE A 455 -48.27 4.75 30.52
C ILE A 455 -47.77 4.81 29.07
N LEU A 456 -47.23 3.70 28.60
CA LEU A 456 -46.86 3.47 27.21
C LEU A 456 -47.97 2.69 26.51
N ILE A 457 -48.49 3.19 25.40
CA ILE A 457 -49.62 2.59 24.67
C ILE A 457 -49.13 2.08 23.33
N LYS A 458 -49.32 0.78 23.08
CA LYS A 458 -48.96 0.15 21.80
C LYS A 458 -49.75 0.79 20.66
N SER A 459 -49.06 1.48 19.76
CA SER A 459 -49.66 2.33 18.74
C SER A 459 -49.43 1.82 17.32
N ALA A 460 -48.40 1.01 17.10
CA ALA A 460 -48.17 0.28 15.85
C ALA A 460 -47.41 -1.03 16.10
N GLU A 461 -47.52 -1.96 15.16
CA GLU A 461 -46.75 -3.19 15.12
C GLU A 461 -46.56 -3.68 13.68
N SER A 462 -45.48 -4.45 13.45
CA SER A 462 -45.22 -5.15 12.20
C SER A 462 -44.51 -6.48 12.48
N GLY A 463 -45.05 -7.57 11.93
CA GLY A 463 -44.53 -8.93 12.05
C GLY A 463 -45.62 -9.98 11.79
N ASP A 464 -45.25 -11.19 11.38
CA ASP A 464 -46.19 -12.21 10.88
C ASP A 464 -46.87 -13.04 11.98
N LYS A 465 -46.62 -12.74 13.26
CA LYS A 465 -47.17 -13.49 14.39
C LYS A 465 -48.19 -12.64 15.13
N GLU A 466 -49.32 -13.26 15.50
CA GLU A 466 -50.30 -12.67 16.41
C GLU A 466 -49.57 -12.34 17.73
N SER A 467 -49.22 -11.07 17.91
CA SER A 467 -48.82 -10.54 19.21
C SER A 467 -49.91 -10.86 20.22
N ASN A 468 -49.55 -11.41 21.38
CA ASN A 468 -50.51 -11.65 22.46
C ASN A 468 -51.08 -10.34 23.04
N SER A 469 -50.47 -9.20 22.69
CA SER A 469 -50.90 -7.85 23.05
C SER A 469 -51.46 -7.09 21.85
N PRO A 470 -52.77 -6.81 21.79
CA PRO A 470 -53.36 -6.04 20.70
C PRO A 470 -52.89 -4.57 20.71
N LEU A 471 -53.12 -3.86 19.60
CA LEU A 471 -52.98 -2.40 19.57
C LEU A 471 -53.83 -1.76 20.69
N GLY A 472 -53.27 -0.79 21.39
CA GLY A 472 -53.88 -0.14 22.55
C GLY A 472 -53.48 -0.73 23.91
N THR A 473 -52.77 -1.86 23.96
CA THR A 473 -52.23 -2.40 25.21
C THR A 473 -51.31 -1.39 25.89
N SER A 474 -51.50 -1.23 27.21
CA SER A 474 -50.78 -0.27 28.03
C SER A 474 -49.73 -0.92 28.92
N TRP A 475 -48.56 -0.30 29.02
CA TRP A 475 -47.46 -0.68 29.89
C TRP A 475 -47.13 0.45 30.87
N SER A 476 -46.81 0.08 32.12
CA SER A 476 -46.34 1.06 33.10
C SER A 476 -44.89 1.41 32.87
N LEU A 477 -44.50 2.66 33.17
CA LEU A 477 -43.08 3.02 33.19
C LEU A 477 -42.31 2.13 34.19
N GLY A 478 -41.12 1.68 33.80
CA GLY A 478 -40.27 0.78 34.59
C GLY A 478 -40.66 -0.70 34.54
N GLN A 479 -41.79 -1.06 33.90
CA GLN A 479 -42.19 -2.45 33.70
C GLN A 479 -41.52 -3.04 32.45
N GLY A 480 -40.84 -4.17 32.60
CA GLY A 480 -40.14 -4.81 31.47
C GLY A 480 -38.94 -4.01 30.96
N LEU A 481 -38.27 -4.51 29.92
CA LEU A 481 -37.20 -3.78 29.24
C LEU A 481 -37.71 -2.53 28.54
N LEU A 482 -38.90 -2.62 27.97
CA LEU A 482 -39.63 -1.50 27.37
C LEU A 482 -39.83 -0.33 28.34
N GLY A 483 -40.39 -0.59 29.53
CA GLY A 483 -40.63 0.43 30.54
C GLY A 483 -39.33 0.95 31.16
N LEU A 484 -38.29 0.11 31.27
CA LEU A 484 -36.98 0.54 31.74
C LEU A 484 -36.29 1.49 30.75
N ALA A 485 -36.35 1.22 29.45
CA ALA A 485 -35.79 2.09 28.43
C ALA A 485 -36.44 3.48 28.47
N ALA A 486 -37.76 3.53 28.70
CA ALA A 486 -38.51 4.76 28.90
C ALA A 486 -38.08 5.54 30.15
N VAL A 487 -37.94 4.88 31.31
CA VAL A 487 -37.54 5.54 32.56
C VAL A 487 -36.10 6.04 32.50
N GLN A 488 -35.20 5.21 31.99
CA GLN A 488 -33.78 5.51 31.93
C GLN A 488 -33.42 6.46 30.76
N LYS A 489 -34.35 6.66 29.82
CA LYS A 489 -34.15 7.44 28.58
C LYS A 489 -32.88 7.03 27.83
N ARG A 490 -32.59 5.74 27.86
CA ARG A 490 -31.47 5.13 27.13
C ARG A 490 -31.94 3.83 26.50
N SER A 491 -31.32 3.49 25.38
CA SER A 491 -31.58 2.24 24.69
C SER A 491 -31.11 1.05 25.51
N ILE A 492 -31.92 0.00 25.54
CA ILE A 492 -31.64 -1.25 26.25
C ILE A 492 -31.63 -2.35 25.21
N CYS A 493 -30.49 -3.04 25.10
CA CYS A 493 -30.31 -4.16 24.19
C CYS A 493 -29.91 -5.38 25.00
N THR A 494 -30.65 -6.48 24.86
CA THR A 494 -30.26 -7.78 25.39
C THR A 494 -30.26 -8.81 24.27
N ASN A 495 -29.12 -9.47 24.11
CA ASN A 495 -28.95 -10.53 23.12
C ASN A 495 -29.34 -11.92 23.64
N ASP A 496 -29.75 -12.02 24.90
CA ASP A 496 -30.26 -13.24 25.52
C ASP A 496 -31.21 -12.88 26.66
N VAL A 497 -32.50 -12.80 26.37
CA VAL A 497 -33.53 -12.42 27.36
C VAL A 497 -33.64 -13.44 28.51
N SER A 498 -33.19 -14.69 28.31
CA SER A 498 -33.21 -15.70 29.38
C SER A 498 -32.27 -15.36 30.54
N LYS A 499 -31.31 -14.47 30.30
CA LYS A 499 -30.35 -13.97 31.28
C LYS A 499 -30.70 -12.60 31.83
N GLU A 500 -31.79 -11.99 31.35
CA GLU A 500 -32.15 -10.61 31.70
C GLU A 500 -33.25 -10.58 32.77
N PRO A 501 -32.94 -10.17 34.03
CA PRO A 501 -33.89 -10.22 35.14
C PRO A 501 -35.14 -9.35 34.95
N HIS A 502 -35.04 -8.31 34.12
CA HIS A 502 -36.14 -7.38 33.90
C HIS A 502 -36.96 -7.71 32.65
N PHE A 503 -36.67 -8.82 31.98
CA PHE A 503 -37.46 -9.28 30.85
C PHE A 503 -38.85 -9.76 31.30
N VAL A 504 -39.88 -9.38 30.55
CA VAL A 504 -41.28 -9.71 30.84
C VAL A 504 -41.89 -10.35 29.58
N PRO A 505 -42.11 -11.68 29.55
CA PRO A 505 -42.58 -12.39 28.36
C PRO A 505 -44.11 -12.26 28.19
N VAL A 506 -44.59 -11.05 27.91
CA VAL A 506 -46.03 -10.77 27.75
C VAL A 506 -46.44 -10.70 26.28
N ASP A 507 -45.69 -9.98 25.44
CA ASP A 507 -46.07 -9.76 24.03
C ASP A 507 -45.80 -10.99 23.15
N ASN A 508 -44.57 -11.52 23.24
CA ASN A 508 -44.13 -12.64 22.41
C ASN A 508 -43.31 -13.66 23.22
N PRO A 509 -43.83 -14.87 23.46
CA PRO A 509 -43.15 -15.90 24.25
C PRO A 509 -41.94 -16.53 23.53
N GLU A 510 -41.77 -16.29 22.23
CA GLU A 510 -40.60 -16.77 21.48
C GLU A 510 -39.41 -15.81 21.50
N THR A 511 -39.54 -14.63 22.10
CA THR A 511 -38.47 -13.64 22.18
C THR A 511 -37.26 -14.23 22.87
N ARG A 512 -36.11 -14.12 22.21
CA ARG A 512 -34.79 -14.60 22.65
C ARG A 512 -33.77 -13.47 22.75
N ALA A 513 -33.96 -12.39 22.00
CA ALA A 513 -33.25 -11.12 22.14
C ALA A 513 -34.25 -9.97 21.98
N GLU A 514 -34.02 -8.86 22.69
CA GLU A 514 -34.91 -7.69 22.69
C GLU A 514 -34.09 -6.39 22.66
N LEU A 515 -34.52 -5.45 21.82
CA LEU A 515 -33.95 -4.12 21.68
C LEU A 515 -35.05 -3.06 21.88
N CYS A 516 -34.97 -2.31 22.98
CA CYS A 516 -35.88 -1.23 23.31
C CYS A 516 -35.17 0.12 23.18
N VAL A 517 -35.66 1.00 22.30
CA VAL A 517 -35.08 2.31 22.01
C VAL A 517 -36.08 3.42 22.32
N PRO A 518 -35.79 4.35 23.25
CA PRO A 518 -36.70 5.43 23.58
C PRO A 518 -36.76 6.47 22.44
N ILE A 519 -37.98 6.96 22.17
CA ILE A 519 -38.26 8.05 21.24
C ILE A 519 -38.24 9.35 22.03
N LEU A 520 -37.19 10.15 21.83
CA LEU A 520 -36.93 11.35 22.62
C LEU A 520 -36.93 12.60 21.74
N LEU A 521 -37.70 13.61 22.13
CA LEU A 521 -37.64 14.94 21.53
C LEU A 521 -37.16 15.95 22.56
N ARG A 522 -35.97 16.54 22.32
CA ARG A 522 -35.35 17.51 23.25
C ARG A 522 -35.29 16.98 24.69
N GLY A 523 -35.03 15.68 24.85
CA GLY A 523 -34.97 14.99 26.15
C GLY A 523 -36.32 14.57 26.75
N ASN A 524 -37.45 14.92 26.12
CA ASN A 524 -38.78 14.46 26.54
C ASN A 524 -39.13 13.13 25.88
N LEU A 525 -39.66 12.19 26.67
CA LEU A 525 -40.11 10.90 26.17
C LEU A 525 -41.41 11.08 25.38
N LEU A 526 -41.41 10.63 24.13
CA LEU A 526 -42.58 10.53 23.27
C LEU A 526 -43.07 9.09 23.12
N GLY A 527 -42.21 8.10 23.34
CA GLY A 527 -42.52 6.69 23.15
C GLY A 527 -41.30 5.77 23.23
N VAL A 528 -41.47 4.51 22.87
CA VAL A 528 -40.41 3.49 22.79
C VAL A 528 -40.64 2.62 21.56
N ILE A 529 -39.59 2.38 20.78
CA ILE A 529 -39.52 1.35 19.75
C ILE A 529 -39.05 0.06 20.41
N ASN A 530 -39.76 -1.04 20.20
CA ASN A 530 -39.43 -2.36 20.70
C ASN A 530 -39.22 -3.32 19.53
N ILE A 531 -38.10 -4.04 19.53
CA ILE A 531 -37.74 -5.01 18.50
C ILE A 531 -37.41 -6.33 19.18
N GLU A 532 -38.09 -7.40 18.77
CA GLU A 532 -38.01 -8.72 19.38
C GLU A 532 -37.58 -9.75 18.33
N ALA A 533 -36.49 -10.47 18.65
CA ALA A 533 -35.95 -11.52 17.80
C ALA A 533 -36.11 -12.91 18.45
N SER A 534 -36.38 -13.93 17.63
CA SER A 534 -36.56 -15.32 18.07
C SER A 534 -35.24 -16.11 18.20
N CYS A 535 -34.11 -15.45 17.96
CA CYS A 535 -32.76 -15.98 18.17
C CYS A 535 -31.97 -15.12 19.16
N THR A 536 -30.98 -15.73 19.80
CA THR A 536 -30.00 -15.03 20.65
C THR A 536 -28.91 -14.39 19.77
N ASN A 537 -28.27 -13.33 20.25
CA ASN A 537 -27.25 -12.56 19.51
C ASN A 537 -27.78 -12.00 18.18
N ALA A 538 -29.03 -11.51 18.20
CA ALA A 538 -29.69 -10.96 17.03
C ALA A 538 -29.25 -9.54 16.69
N PHE A 539 -28.76 -8.77 17.68
CA PHE A 539 -28.46 -7.36 17.53
C PHE A 539 -26.97 -7.07 17.74
N ASP A 540 -26.38 -6.28 16.84
CA ASP A 540 -25.02 -5.77 16.98
C ASP A 540 -24.99 -4.25 17.24
N ASP A 541 -23.79 -3.67 17.35
CA ASP A 541 -23.61 -2.23 17.59
C ASP A 541 -24.15 -1.37 16.43
N PHE A 542 -24.16 -1.92 15.21
CA PHE A 542 -24.68 -1.23 14.03
C PHE A 542 -26.21 -1.16 14.07
N ASP A 543 -26.89 -2.24 14.45
CA ASP A 543 -28.34 -2.26 14.66
C ASP A 543 -28.75 -1.21 15.70
N LEU A 544 -28.07 -1.20 16.85
CA LEU A 544 -28.32 -0.23 17.91
C LEU A 544 -28.13 1.21 17.43
N MET A 545 -27.03 1.49 16.71
CA MET A 545 -26.76 2.81 16.14
C MET A 545 -27.86 3.23 15.16
N ALA A 546 -28.25 2.34 14.25
CA ALA A 546 -29.24 2.63 13.24
C ALA A 546 -30.62 2.91 13.85
N ILE A 547 -31.12 2.05 14.75
CA ILE A 547 -32.43 2.23 15.38
C ILE A 547 -32.49 3.50 16.24
N ASN A 548 -31.41 3.89 16.92
CA ASN A 548 -31.34 5.18 17.62
C ASN A 548 -31.58 6.36 16.67
N ILE A 549 -30.98 6.35 15.49
CA ILE A 549 -31.18 7.41 14.49
C ILE A 549 -32.63 7.40 13.98
N ILE A 550 -33.21 6.23 13.74
CA ILE A 550 -34.64 6.11 13.37
C ILE A 550 -35.52 6.71 14.46
N SER A 551 -35.22 6.42 15.72
CA SER A 551 -35.95 6.93 16.88
C SER A 551 -35.92 8.46 16.95
N GLU A 552 -34.76 9.08 16.71
CA GLU A 552 -34.62 10.55 16.67
C GLU A 552 -35.44 11.17 15.53
N GLN A 553 -35.40 10.58 14.33
CA GLN A 553 -36.19 11.05 13.19
C GLN A 553 -37.69 10.86 13.41
N LEU A 554 -38.10 9.73 14.00
CA LEU A 554 -39.47 9.47 14.38
C LEU A 554 -39.96 10.49 15.43
N ALA A 555 -39.13 10.86 16.40
CA ALA A 555 -39.46 11.89 17.37
C ALA A 555 -39.75 13.25 16.69
N GLN A 556 -38.93 13.62 15.71
CA GLN A 556 -39.11 14.84 14.91
C GLN A 556 -40.42 14.79 14.13
N ALA A 557 -40.72 13.66 13.48
CA ALA A 557 -41.92 13.49 12.67
C ALA A 557 -43.20 13.50 13.52
N LEU A 558 -43.21 12.79 14.65
CA LEU A 558 -44.33 12.80 15.59
C LEU A 558 -44.65 14.22 16.09
N ASN A 559 -43.62 15.03 16.34
CA ASN A 559 -43.81 16.42 16.72
C ASN A 559 -44.44 17.25 15.58
N ASN A 560 -43.99 17.05 14.34
CA ASN A 560 -44.55 17.74 13.18
C ASN A 560 -46.02 17.37 12.97
N THR A 561 -46.36 16.08 13.09
CA THR A 561 -47.75 15.62 12.98
C THR A 561 -48.63 16.19 14.09
N HIS A 562 -48.13 16.25 15.32
CA HIS A 562 -48.86 16.84 16.45
C HIS A 562 -49.16 18.33 16.21
N LEU A 563 -48.16 19.11 15.80
CA LEU A 563 -48.32 20.53 15.48
C LEU A 563 -49.28 20.75 14.32
N TYR A 564 -49.20 19.93 13.27
CA TYR A 564 -50.10 20.02 12.13
C TYR A 564 -51.56 19.75 12.52
N ASN A 565 -51.81 18.71 13.32
CA ASN A 565 -53.15 18.39 13.79
C ASN A 565 -53.70 19.48 14.72
N GLN A 566 -52.88 20.07 15.60
CA GLN A 566 -53.30 21.23 16.40
C GLN A 566 -53.75 22.41 15.54
N ILE A 567 -52.95 22.77 14.53
CA ILE A 567 -53.29 23.86 13.60
C ILE A 567 -54.59 23.54 12.85
N LYS A 568 -54.77 22.30 12.42
CA LYS A 568 -55.98 21.85 11.73
C LYS A 568 -57.21 21.94 12.64
N ASP A 569 -57.12 21.45 13.87
CA ASP A 569 -58.21 21.48 14.85
C ASP A 569 -58.58 22.92 15.24
N GLU A 570 -57.60 23.81 15.43
CA GLU A 570 -57.86 25.24 15.68
C GLU A 570 -58.56 25.89 14.51
N LYS A 571 -58.15 25.58 13.27
CA LYS A 571 -58.81 26.08 12.06
C LYS A 571 -60.24 25.58 11.92
N GLU A 572 -60.50 24.31 12.21
CA GLU A 572 -61.85 23.73 12.17
C GLU A 572 -62.75 24.35 13.25
N LYS A 573 -62.25 24.52 14.48
CA LYS A 573 -62.98 25.23 15.55
C LYS A 573 -63.31 26.66 15.15
N LEU A 574 -62.35 27.40 14.59
CA LEU A 574 -62.57 28.76 14.13
C LEU A 574 -63.64 28.80 13.03
N ASN A 575 -63.58 27.88 12.06
CA ASN A 575 -64.58 27.77 11.01
C ASN A 575 -65.99 27.52 11.56
N LEU A 576 -66.13 26.60 12.52
CA LEU A 576 -67.42 26.28 13.16
C LEU A 576 -68.01 27.51 13.87
N ILE A 577 -67.19 28.22 14.64
CA ILE A 577 -67.59 29.47 15.29
C ILE A 577 -68.06 30.49 14.25
N LEU A 578 -67.30 30.66 13.17
CA LEU A 578 -67.63 31.64 12.12
C LEU A 578 -68.90 31.29 11.34
N THR A 579 -69.23 30.01 11.17
CA THR A 579 -70.48 29.56 10.55
C THR A 579 -71.72 29.77 11.42
N ASP A 580 -71.59 29.66 12.74
CA ASP A 580 -72.72 29.79 13.67
C ASP A 580 -73.01 31.24 14.09
N ILE A 581 -72.15 32.20 13.71
CA ILE A 581 -72.36 33.62 13.98
C ILE A 581 -73.53 34.16 13.12
N VAL A 582 -74.44 34.89 13.78
CA VAL A 582 -75.63 35.53 13.17
C VAL A 582 -75.28 36.76 12.33
N GLU A 583 -74.10 37.32 12.53
CA GLU A 583 -73.55 38.47 11.81
C GLU A 583 -72.74 38.03 10.58
N GLY A 584 -72.71 38.89 9.55
CA GLY A 584 -71.80 38.72 8.42
C GLY A 584 -70.38 39.05 8.83
N VAL A 585 -69.47 38.07 8.79
CA VAL A 585 -68.05 38.25 9.09
C VAL A 585 -67.23 38.13 7.81
N ALA A 586 -66.38 39.11 7.55
CA ALA A 586 -65.42 39.11 6.46
C ALA A 586 -64.02 39.41 6.98
N LEU A 587 -63.01 38.70 6.47
CA LEU A 587 -61.60 39.00 6.70
C LEU A 587 -61.02 39.65 5.44
N VAL A 588 -60.30 40.75 5.60
CA VAL A 588 -59.71 41.51 4.49
C VAL A 588 -58.19 41.59 4.70
N SER A 589 -57.41 41.41 3.64
CA SER A 589 -55.95 41.56 3.69
C SER A 589 -55.54 43.04 3.72
N PRO A 590 -54.29 43.36 4.11
CA PRO A 590 -53.79 44.74 4.13
C PRO A 590 -53.84 45.46 2.77
N ASP A 591 -53.85 44.71 1.66
CA ASP A 591 -54.04 45.24 0.30
C ASP A 591 -55.53 45.31 -0.12
N TYR A 592 -56.43 45.23 0.85
CA TYR A 592 -57.89 45.35 0.70
C TYR A 592 -58.52 44.28 -0.20
N GLN A 593 -58.01 43.04 -0.17
CA GLN A 593 -58.67 41.90 -0.82
C GLN A 593 -59.46 41.08 0.19
N LEU A 594 -60.66 40.63 -0.20
CA LEU A 594 -61.48 39.78 0.63
C LEU A 594 -60.81 38.40 0.77
N GLN A 595 -60.29 38.07 1.96
CA GLN A 595 -59.61 36.81 2.25
C GLN A 595 -60.58 35.73 2.75
N TYR A 596 -61.66 36.13 3.40
CA TYR A 596 -62.68 35.22 3.92
C TYR A 596 -64.02 35.93 4.05
N ALA A 597 -65.12 35.21 3.86
CA ALA A 597 -66.47 35.65 4.21
C ALA A 597 -67.26 34.46 4.75
N ASN A 598 -67.88 34.59 5.92
CA ASN A 598 -68.72 33.53 6.46
C ASN A 598 -70.02 33.38 5.66
N GLN A 599 -70.73 32.27 5.86
CA GLN A 599 -71.94 31.97 5.11
C GLN A 599 -73.01 33.07 5.24
N LYS A 600 -73.09 33.71 6.42
CA LYS A 600 -74.03 34.81 6.65
C LYS A 600 -73.68 36.05 5.83
N MET A 601 -72.41 36.41 5.73
CA MET A 601 -71.93 37.51 4.88
C MET A 601 -72.23 37.26 3.39
N LEU A 602 -72.06 36.02 2.93
CA LEU A 602 -72.38 35.62 1.56
C LEU A 602 -73.90 35.56 1.31
N GLN A 603 -74.71 35.24 2.32
CA GLN A 603 -76.18 35.35 2.23
C GLN A 603 -76.65 36.80 2.15
N MET A 604 -76.04 37.70 2.94
CA MET A 604 -76.33 39.13 2.92
C MET A 604 -75.87 39.79 1.61
N PHE A 605 -74.72 39.35 1.07
CA PHE A 605 -74.13 39.91 -0.15
C PHE A 605 -73.65 38.80 -1.10
N PRO A 606 -74.55 38.18 -1.89
CA PRO A 606 -74.23 37.04 -2.77
C PRO A 606 -73.21 37.33 -3.88
N GLN A 607 -73.01 38.62 -4.21
CA GLN A 607 -72.05 39.09 -5.21
C GLN A 607 -70.58 39.06 -4.74
N LEU A 608 -70.33 38.78 -3.46
CA LEU A 608 -68.97 38.75 -2.92
C LEU A 608 -68.20 37.50 -3.36
N ALA A 609 -66.97 37.71 -3.79
CA ALA A 609 -65.99 36.68 -4.16
C ALA A 609 -64.69 36.88 -3.37
N VAL A 610 -64.21 35.78 -2.77
CA VAL A 610 -62.92 35.72 -2.10
C VAL A 610 -61.79 35.91 -3.13
N GLY A 611 -60.75 36.66 -2.77
CA GLY A 611 -59.58 36.98 -3.62
C GLY A 611 -59.75 38.21 -4.53
N LYS A 612 -60.89 38.89 -4.47
CA LYS A 612 -61.17 40.13 -5.21
C LYS A 612 -61.04 41.35 -4.29
N LYS A 613 -60.69 42.51 -4.85
CA LYS A 613 -60.57 43.76 -4.08
C LYS A 613 -61.92 44.16 -3.52
N CYS A 614 -61.97 44.51 -2.23
CA CYS A 614 -63.19 44.93 -1.55
C CYS A 614 -63.82 46.13 -2.26
N LEU A 615 -63.03 47.08 -2.73
CA LEU A 615 -63.47 48.27 -3.49
C LEU A 615 -64.30 47.95 -4.75
N GLU A 616 -63.95 46.88 -5.47
CA GLU A 616 -64.66 46.49 -6.69
C GLU A 616 -66.02 45.85 -6.37
N GLN A 617 -66.15 45.26 -5.18
CA GLN A 617 -67.27 44.42 -4.80
C GLN A 617 -68.24 45.09 -3.83
N PHE A 618 -67.78 46.07 -3.05
CA PHE A 618 -68.56 46.89 -2.11
C PHE A 618 -68.79 48.32 -2.64
N SER A 619 -68.77 48.51 -3.96
CA SER A 619 -68.97 49.81 -4.62
C SER A 619 -70.29 50.51 -4.26
N PHE A 620 -71.24 49.77 -3.66
CA PHE A 620 -72.52 50.25 -3.15
C PHE A 620 -72.46 50.80 -1.70
N LEU A 621 -71.32 50.72 -1.00
CA LEU A 621 -71.12 51.24 0.37
C LEU A 621 -69.93 52.23 0.43
N PRO A 622 -70.07 53.48 -0.06
CA PRO A 622 -68.99 54.47 -0.08
C PRO A 622 -68.45 54.84 1.31
N GLN A 623 -69.28 54.77 2.34
CA GLN A 623 -68.92 55.10 3.73
C GLN A 623 -67.88 54.12 4.33
N LEU A 624 -67.82 52.89 3.83
CA LEU A 624 -66.81 51.89 4.23
C LEU A 624 -65.39 52.38 3.97
N PHE A 625 -65.20 53.08 2.84
CA PHE A 625 -63.90 53.53 2.36
C PHE A 625 -63.33 54.67 3.21
N GLU A 626 -64.18 55.57 3.71
CA GLU A 626 -63.74 56.63 4.62
C GLU A 626 -63.36 56.08 6.00
N GLN A 627 -64.11 55.10 6.53
CA GLN A 627 -63.79 54.47 7.83
C GLN A 627 -62.53 53.59 7.78
N LEU A 628 -62.37 52.78 6.74
CA LEU A 628 -61.17 51.94 6.56
C LEU A 628 -59.88 52.76 6.39
N ASN A 629 -59.95 53.93 5.72
CA ASN A 629 -58.81 54.84 5.59
C ASN A 629 -58.49 55.63 6.87
N ALA A 630 -59.49 55.95 7.69
CA ALA A 630 -59.28 56.72 8.91
C ALA A 630 -58.56 55.93 10.02
N GLU A 631 -58.73 54.60 10.07
CA GLU A 631 -58.05 53.73 11.06
C GLU A 631 -56.66 53.25 10.61
N GLY A 632 -56.37 53.28 9.30
CA GLY A 632 -55.10 52.82 8.72
C GLY A 632 -53.89 53.72 8.96
N ASP A 633 -54.06 54.91 9.56
CA ASP A 633 -52.99 55.89 9.81
C ASP A 633 -52.40 55.83 11.23
N THR A 634 -52.71 54.78 12.00
CA THR A 634 -52.05 54.52 13.29
C THR A 634 -51.09 53.34 13.18
N ASP A 635 -49.81 53.62 13.47
CA ASP A 635 -48.62 52.76 13.39
C ASP A 635 -48.64 51.56 14.38
N SER A 636 -49.75 50.82 14.42
CA SER A 636 -49.94 49.66 15.27
C SER A 636 -50.07 48.40 14.41
N LYS A 637 -49.23 47.40 14.70
CA LYS A 637 -49.29 46.04 14.14
C LYS A 637 -50.54 45.26 14.58
N LYS A 638 -51.73 45.86 14.48
CA LYS A 638 -53.02 45.20 14.62
C LYS A 638 -53.70 45.24 13.27
N SER A 639 -54.09 44.07 12.77
CA SER A 639 -55.01 43.98 11.64
C SER A 639 -56.24 44.84 11.95
N PRO A 640 -56.65 45.79 11.10
CA PRO A 640 -57.84 46.60 11.37
C PRO A 640 -59.04 45.66 11.46
N SER A 641 -59.65 45.57 12.64
CA SER A 641 -60.92 44.86 12.83
C SER A 641 -62.03 45.88 12.65
N VAL A 642 -62.47 46.09 11.41
CA VAL A 642 -63.62 46.96 11.16
C VAL A 642 -64.88 46.12 11.37
N THR A 643 -65.54 46.34 12.50
CA THR A 643 -66.87 45.79 12.78
C THR A 643 -67.90 46.71 12.14
N LEU A 644 -68.66 46.19 11.18
CA LEU A 644 -69.72 46.91 10.49
C LEU A 644 -71.06 46.34 10.93
N GLU A 645 -71.76 47.06 11.80
CA GLU A 645 -73.12 46.72 12.18
C GLU A 645 -74.09 47.24 11.11
N PHE A 646 -74.66 46.31 10.32
CA PHE A 646 -75.79 46.62 9.45
C PHE A 646 -77.09 46.28 10.18
N ARG A 647 -78.00 47.25 10.30
CA ARG A 647 -79.41 46.95 10.64
C ARG A 647 -80.12 46.55 9.36
N ALA A 648 -80.85 45.44 9.40
CA ALA A 648 -81.50 44.83 8.22
C ALA A 648 -82.56 45.71 7.51
N ASP A 649 -82.81 46.93 8.00
CA ASP A 649 -83.90 47.80 7.55
C ASP A 649 -83.42 49.02 6.74
N GLU A 650 -82.11 49.17 6.46
CA GLU A 650 -81.55 50.18 5.54
C GLU A 650 -80.41 49.64 4.66
#